data_AF-A0AAW8GYX6-F1
#
_entry.id   AF-A0AAW8GYX6-F1
#
_cell.length_a   1.000
_cell.length_b   1.000
_cell.length_c   1.000
_cell.angle_alpha   90.00
_cell.angle_beta   90.00
_cell.angle_gamma   90.00
#
_symmetry.space_group_name_H-M   'P 1'
#
loop_
_entity.id
_entity.type
_entity.pdbx_description
1 polymer ?
#
loop_
_entity_poly.entity_id
_entity_poly.type
_entity_poly.pdbx_seq_one_letter_code
_entity_poly.pdbx_strand_id
1 'polypeptide(L)'
;MRSTTGVSPFCAPCENRTHWIEIIIRDEFNKPFEGITGTITDSAKHKFPVVLGEAPILLKTLAPGPVTLTLDAEQWLRESQGKLRTPNNEADPTLDFAKQYQDHLGNSASFLNVTSGDLTELTPEQALPVRHQKGQADACNLLTDKSYVLKVRGFNFITLRVGMFFDGTANNSYSAQWGKTQLENYYQTWKMKYKVDCDIISRKTGRLKNDIPATHLSSECFDYPKKDNFFISLFKNDEGEVETVAGSASNELTNVQKLFELYEKNQFSENRLAYSIAEYVTGIGTGNSTNIAPADESEIFGQGAGIGKYGVTAKVSTSIEQLSTSIINIKSVFAEADPNTVDGFNKLQFDVFGFSRGAAAARHFINVVLDGEQGEFAQAFSKACQKSGVPLAYGFDWDEADEAKANCEITFAGLFDTVASVVDLLSFDFSTHHDNGDVRLWLDPQRVRRAVHLTADPSIECRYNFSLNHLNSVDSAAHFHEFVLPGAHSDIGGGYHSRLSYNNSDYLLPILEKKLVKRVSRSFSDRWDKDRAEQYVRRKLAEYKQRDLATGWQKSDYTEPQIEFINHGKKEGGRVVGRLYIQRKVEGELSRLYLRLMYGLAEFQGVPVADDDGFLWQDPDRGAYRVVDFPEQSNNILATSFKTLNQKVLDMAKQGQYAKLESEFDAKRKQELMQLNLFHHSSDDSFALKPLWDESQGCYKRASYPCEKGK
;
A
#
# COMPACT_ATOMS: atom_id res chain seq x y z
N MET A 1 -60.27 -62.89 0.21
CA MET A 1 -59.35 -62.89 1.36
C MET A 1 -59.79 -61.79 2.31
N ARG A 2 -60.16 -62.15 3.55
CA ARG A 2 -60.54 -61.18 4.60
C ARG A 2 -59.25 -60.68 5.27
N SER A 3 -59.10 -59.36 5.38
CA SER A 3 -58.07 -58.71 6.19
C SER A 3 -58.22 -59.16 7.66
N THR A 4 -57.13 -59.65 8.24
CA THR A 4 -57.03 -60.16 9.62
C THR A 4 -57.05 -59.08 10.70
N THR A 5 -57.22 -57.80 10.33
CA THR A 5 -57.29 -56.68 11.28
C THR A 5 -58.60 -55.88 11.23
N GLY A 6 -59.55 -56.22 10.35
CA GLY A 6 -60.85 -55.54 10.28
C GLY A 6 -60.82 -54.10 9.75
N VAL A 7 -59.71 -53.64 9.19
CA VAL A 7 -59.58 -52.30 8.62
C VAL A 7 -59.79 -52.34 7.11
N SER A 8 -60.71 -51.49 6.62
CA SER A 8 -60.97 -51.27 5.19
C SER A 8 -59.70 -50.78 4.46
N PRO A 9 -59.42 -51.20 3.21
CA PRO A 9 -58.36 -50.60 2.40
C PRO A 9 -58.60 -49.11 2.07
N PHE A 10 -59.76 -48.56 2.45
CA PHE A 10 -60.12 -47.13 2.36
C PHE A 10 -60.07 -46.39 3.71
N CYS A 11 -59.61 -47.02 4.80
CA CYS A 11 -59.37 -46.30 6.05
C CYS A 11 -58.00 -45.63 6.01
N ALA A 12 -57.97 -44.33 5.72
CA ALA A 12 -56.91 -43.47 6.24
C ALA A 12 -57.06 -43.41 7.77
N PRO A 13 -55.98 -43.45 8.57
CA PRO A 13 -56.07 -43.13 9.99
C PRO A 13 -56.76 -41.76 10.12
N CYS A 14 -57.81 -41.68 10.93
CA CYS A 14 -58.35 -40.40 11.38
C CYS A 14 -57.29 -39.75 12.29
N GLU A 15 -56.24 -39.17 11.72
CA GLU A 15 -55.26 -38.40 12.48
C GLU A 15 -56.00 -37.25 13.14
N ASN A 16 -56.08 -37.30 14.47
CA ASN A 16 -56.78 -36.31 15.26
C ASN A 16 -55.96 -35.01 15.29
N ARG A 17 -56.08 -34.19 14.23
CA ARG A 17 -55.37 -32.91 14.05
C ARG A 17 -55.97 -31.81 14.92
N THR A 18 -55.92 -32.00 16.22
CA THR A 18 -56.48 -31.08 17.22
C THR A 18 -55.41 -30.45 18.11
N HIS A 19 -54.15 -30.82 17.89
CA HIS A 19 -53.02 -30.30 18.66
C HIS A 19 -52.53 -28.97 18.09
N TRP A 20 -51.92 -28.18 18.95
CA TRP A 20 -51.50 -26.82 18.62
C TRP A 20 -50.03 -26.58 18.93
N ILE A 21 -49.45 -25.50 18.40
CA ILE A 21 -48.16 -24.98 18.82
C ILE A 21 -48.17 -23.47 18.68
N GLU A 22 -47.50 -22.79 19.60
CA GLU A 22 -47.26 -21.35 19.53
C GLU A 22 -45.76 -21.05 19.57
N ILE A 23 -45.25 -20.26 18.63
CA ILE A 23 -43.81 -19.95 18.53
C ILE A 23 -43.62 -18.45 18.33
N ILE A 24 -42.75 -17.86 19.14
CA ILE A 24 -42.22 -16.50 18.98
C ILE A 24 -40.72 -16.60 18.77
N ILE A 25 -40.17 -15.83 17.82
CA ILE A 25 -38.74 -15.79 17.52
C ILE A 25 -38.25 -14.35 17.65
N ARG A 26 -37.21 -14.14 18.44
CA ARG A 26 -36.65 -12.82 18.75
C ARG A 26 -35.13 -12.88 18.75
N ASP A 27 -34.47 -11.76 18.48
CA ASP A 27 -33.03 -11.63 18.71
C ASP A 27 -32.69 -11.38 20.19
N GLU A 28 -31.43 -11.08 20.50
CA GLU A 28 -30.97 -10.81 21.86
C GLU A 28 -31.39 -9.42 22.40
N PHE A 29 -32.01 -8.56 21.59
CA PHE A 29 -32.58 -7.27 21.96
C PHE A 29 -34.12 -7.28 21.99
N ASN A 30 -34.72 -8.47 21.97
CA ASN A 30 -36.17 -8.69 21.89
C ASN A 30 -36.83 -8.08 20.64
N LYS A 31 -36.10 -7.97 19.54
CA LYS A 31 -36.65 -7.52 18.25
C LYS A 31 -37.14 -8.72 17.44
N PRO A 32 -38.30 -8.61 16.77
CA PRO A 32 -38.80 -9.66 15.90
C PRO A 32 -37.94 -9.78 14.64
N PHE A 33 -38.08 -10.91 13.97
CA PHE A 33 -37.65 -11.11 12.58
C PHE A 33 -38.88 -10.98 11.69
N GLU A 34 -38.88 -10.05 10.73
CA GLU A 34 -40.07 -9.74 9.93
C GLU A 34 -39.94 -10.25 8.50
N GLY A 35 -41.02 -10.82 7.95
CA GLY A 35 -41.11 -11.16 6.54
C GLY A 35 -40.33 -12.40 6.11
N ILE A 36 -39.67 -13.09 7.05
CA ILE A 36 -38.94 -14.33 6.76
C ILE A 36 -39.92 -15.48 6.62
N THR A 37 -39.92 -16.13 5.45
CA THR A 37 -40.76 -17.28 5.18
C THR A 37 -40.17 -18.56 5.76
N GLY A 38 -41.02 -19.54 6.06
CA GLY A 38 -40.59 -20.84 6.57
C GLY A 38 -41.70 -21.88 6.51
N THR A 39 -41.39 -23.06 7.02
CA THR A 39 -42.30 -24.19 7.09
C THR A 39 -42.22 -24.84 8.47
N ILE A 40 -43.38 -25.03 9.09
CA ILE A 40 -43.54 -25.91 10.24
C ILE A 40 -43.93 -27.31 9.73
N THR A 41 -43.21 -28.33 10.15
CA THR A 41 -43.49 -29.75 9.83
C THR A 41 -43.88 -30.51 11.09
N ASP A 42 -45.06 -31.13 11.09
CA ASP A 42 -45.53 -31.95 12.21
C ASP A 42 -44.94 -33.38 12.20
N SER A 43 -45.27 -34.17 13.22
CA SER A 43 -44.80 -35.56 13.37
C SER A 43 -45.25 -36.48 12.23
N ALA A 44 -46.38 -36.16 11.60
CA ALA A 44 -46.95 -36.86 10.46
C ALA A 44 -46.47 -36.31 9.10
N LYS A 45 -45.48 -35.41 9.11
CA LYS A 45 -44.84 -34.79 7.93
C LYS A 45 -45.74 -33.84 7.13
N HIS A 46 -46.82 -33.34 7.72
CA HIS A 46 -47.58 -32.24 7.14
C HIS A 46 -46.79 -30.94 7.26
N LYS A 47 -46.82 -30.15 6.18
CA LYS A 47 -46.10 -28.89 6.07
C LYS A 47 -47.08 -27.72 6.14
N PHE A 48 -46.77 -26.76 6.99
CA PHE A 48 -47.56 -25.55 7.20
C PHE A 48 -46.66 -24.34 6.89
N PRO A 49 -46.98 -23.53 5.86
CA PRO A 49 -46.21 -22.34 5.55
C PRO A 49 -46.42 -21.30 6.66
N VAL A 50 -45.34 -20.62 7.03
CA VAL A 50 -45.33 -19.58 8.07
C VAL A 50 -44.50 -18.39 7.61
N VAL A 51 -44.78 -17.23 8.19
CA VAL A 51 -44.00 -16.01 8.00
C VAL A 51 -43.71 -15.43 9.37
N LEU A 52 -42.45 -15.08 9.63
CA LEU A 52 -42.05 -14.47 10.89
C LEU A 52 -42.54 -13.01 10.97
N GLY A 53 -42.85 -12.57 12.17
CA GLY A 53 -43.21 -11.19 12.47
C GLY A 53 -43.30 -10.93 13.97
N GLU A 54 -43.89 -9.78 14.33
CA GLU A 54 -44.10 -9.39 15.72
C GLU A 54 -45.07 -10.33 16.46
N ALA A 55 -46.11 -10.80 15.76
CA ALA A 55 -47.13 -11.69 16.30
C ALA A 55 -46.64 -13.15 16.41
N PRO A 56 -47.10 -13.91 17.43
CA PRO A 56 -46.78 -15.33 17.55
C PRO A 56 -47.33 -16.14 16.37
N ILE A 57 -46.57 -17.16 15.96
CA ILE A 57 -47.03 -18.18 15.03
C ILE A 57 -47.87 -19.18 15.82
N LEU A 58 -49.18 -19.19 15.60
CA LEU A 58 -50.11 -20.10 16.26
C LEU A 58 -50.79 -21.04 15.25
N LEU A 59 -50.49 -22.33 15.35
CA LEU A 59 -51.14 -23.39 14.56
C LEU A 59 -51.98 -24.27 15.48
N LYS A 60 -53.20 -24.66 15.08
CA LYS A 60 -54.15 -25.43 15.92
C LYS A 60 -54.58 -26.79 15.34
N THR A 61 -53.98 -27.18 14.21
CA THR A 61 -54.41 -28.36 13.45
C THR A 61 -53.23 -29.28 13.12
N LEU A 62 -52.43 -29.62 14.14
CA LEU A 62 -51.22 -30.45 14.03
C LEU A 62 -51.48 -31.88 14.48
N ALA A 63 -50.71 -32.83 13.93
CA ALA A 63 -50.58 -34.17 14.51
C ALA A 63 -49.77 -34.12 15.82
N PRO A 64 -50.07 -34.98 16.82
CA PRO A 64 -49.36 -34.96 18.09
C PRO A 64 -47.89 -35.35 17.94
N GLY A 65 -47.00 -34.68 18.66
CA GLY A 65 -45.59 -35.08 18.79
C GLY A 65 -44.59 -33.98 18.41
N PRO A 66 -43.39 -34.36 17.94
CA PRO A 66 -42.34 -33.41 17.57
C PRO A 66 -42.74 -32.54 16.39
N VAL A 67 -42.30 -31.28 16.46
CA VAL A 67 -42.50 -30.26 15.43
C VAL A 67 -41.11 -29.76 15.00
N THR A 68 -40.95 -29.49 13.71
CA THR A 68 -39.72 -28.89 13.17
C THR A 68 -40.07 -27.58 12.47
N LEU A 69 -39.37 -26.51 12.80
CA LEU A 69 -39.41 -25.24 12.08
C LEU A 69 -38.18 -25.14 11.19
N THR A 70 -38.39 -24.93 9.90
CA THR A 70 -37.33 -24.67 8.92
C THR A 70 -37.64 -23.37 8.18
N LEU A 71 -36.78 -22.37 8.33
CA LEU A 71 -36.87 -21.07 7.67
C LEU A 71 -36.20 -21.13 6.30
N ASP A 72 -36.61 -20.23 5.41
CA ASP A 72 -35.96 -20.02 4.13
C ASP A 72 -34.52 -19.55 4.34
N ALA A 73 -33.55 -20.34 3.87
CA ALA A 73 -32.14 -20.13 4.21
C ALA A 73 -31.61 -18.78 3.73
N GLU A 74 -32.01 -18.31 2.55
CA GLU A 74 -31.51 -17.05 1.99
C GLU A 74 -32.04 -15.84 2.78
N GLN A 75 -33.35 -15.77 2.98
CA GLN A 75 -33.97 -14.69 3.78
C GLN A 75 -33.45 -14.73 5.21
N TRP A 76 -33.39 -15.92 5.81
CA TRP A 76 -33.03 -16.11 7.20
C TRP A 76 -31.57 -15.76 7.50
N LEU A 77 -30.63 -16.23 6.69
CA LEU A 77 -29.21 -15.95 6.92
C LEU A 77 -28.89 -14.48 6.69
N ARG A 78 -29.48 -13.85 5.67
CA ARG A 78 -29.32 -12.41 5.41
C ARG A 78 -29.80 -11.57 6.58
N GLU A 79 -30.98 -11.88 7.12
CA GLU A 79 -31.55 -11.12 8.22
C GLU A 79 -30.85 -11.41 9.56
N SER A 80 -30.63 -12.69 9.89
CA SER A 80 -30.01 -13.07 11.18
C SER A 80 -28.55 -12.63 11.32
N GLN A 81 -27.84 -12.45 10.21
CA GLN A 81 -26.47 -11.92 10.18
C GLN A 81 -26.42 -10.40 9.95
N GLY A 82 -27.58 -9.72 9.91
CA GLY A 82 -27.66 -8.29 9.69
C GLY A 82 -26.95 -7.47 10.77
N LYS A 83 -26.52 -6.25 10.42
CA LYS A 83 -25.73 -5.34 11.30
C LYS A 83 -26.41 -5.02 12.65
N LEU A 84 -27.72 -5.22 12.77
CA LEU A 84 -28.49 -4.97 14.00
C LEU A 84 -28.63 -6.21 14.89
N ARG A 85 -28.28 -7.41 14.41
CA ARG A 85 -28.45 -8.70 15.10
C ARG A 85 -27.18 -9.11 15.84
N THR A 86 -26.68 -8.22 16.69
CA THR A 86 -25.43 -8.42 17.43
C THR A 86 -25.67 -9.15 18.76
N PRO A 87 -24.63 -9.77 19.37
CA PRO A 87 -24.73 -10.28 20.74
C PRO A 87 -25.04 -9.17 21.74
N ASN A 88 -25.80 -9.49 22.78
CA ASN A 88 -26.09 -8.62 23.91
C ASN A 88 -25.62 -9.28 25.21
N ASN A 89 -24.40 -8.92 25.65
CA ASN A 89 -23.81 -9.49 26.86
C ASN A 89 -24.18 -8.74 28.14
N GLU A 90 -24.86 -7.59 28.02
CA GLU A 90 -25.16 -6.72 29.16
C GLU A 90 -26.53 -7.03 29.78
N ALA A 91 -27.50 -7.46 28.97
CA ALA A 91 -28.85 -7.76 29.41
C ALA A 91 -29.49 -8.87 28.56
N ASP A 92 -30.57 -9.48 29.07
CA ASP A 92 -31.36 -10.48 28.34
C ASP A 92 -32.84 -10.05 28.26
N PRO A 93 -33.15 -8.99 27.49
CA PRO A 93 -34.52 -8.46 27.37
C PRO A 93 -35.49 -9.49 26.80
N THR A 94 -35.02 -10.45 26.01
CA THR A 94 -35.84 -11.51 25.43
C THR A 94 -36.23 -12.56 26.47
N LEU A 95 -35.32 -12.92 27.38
CA LEU A 95 -35.66 -13.75 28.53
C LEU A 95 -36.66 -13.05 29.45
N ASP A 96 -36.48 -11.75 29.70
CA ASP A 96 -37.41 -10.99 30.54
C ASP A 96 -38.79 -10.85 29.89
N PHE A 97 -38.86 -10.68 28.57
CA PHE A 97 -40.10 -10.78 27.81
C PHE A 97 -40.73 -12.18 27.94
N ALA A 98 -39.95 -13.24 27.78
CA ALA A 98 -40.45 -14.62 27.87
C ALA A 98 -41.06 -14.96 29.24
N LYS A 99 -40.50 -14.43 30.33
CA LYS A 99 -41.06 -14.60 31.69
C LYS A 99 -42.43 -13.95 31.86
N GLN A 100 -42.70 -12.87 31.13
CA GLN A 100 -43.95 -12.10 31.23
C GLN A 100 -44.99 -12.54 30.18
N TYR A 101 -44.53 -13.18 29.10
CA TYR A 101 -45.38 -13.62 28.01
C TYR A 101 -46.37 -14.71 28.44
N GLN A 102 -47.61 -14.57 28.00
CA GLN A 102 -48.72 -15.50 28.22
C GLN A 102 -49.18 -16.01 26.87
N ASP A 103 -49.23 -17.33 26.71
CA ASP A 103 -49.65 -17.94 25.46
C ASP A 103 -51.16 -17.84 25.22
N HIS A 104 -51.65 -18.35 24.09
CA HIS A 104 -53.08 -18.29 23.76
C HIS A 104 -54.03 -19.01 24.75
N LEU A 105 -53.53 -19.79 25.72
CA LEU A 105 -54.31 -20.40 26.81
C LEU A 105 -54.04 -19.73 28.17
N GLY A 106 -53.18 -18.72 28.24
CA GLY A 106 -52.76 -18.08 29.48
C GLY A 106 -51.78 -18.91 30.30
N ASN A 107 -50.94 -19.72 29.65
CA ASN A 107 -49.82 -20.39 30.30
C ASN A 107 -48.49 -19.69 29.95
N SER A 108 -47.47 -19.91 30.77
CA SER A 108 -46.11 -19.43 30.50
C SER A 108 -45.47 -20.21 29.36
N ALA A 109 -44.81 -19.49 28.44
CA ALA A 109 -44.07 -20.09 27.34
C ALA A 109 -42.71 -20.65 27.78
N SER A 110 -42.22 -21.66 27.05
CA SER A 110 -40.90 -22.24 27.25
C SER A 110 -39.85 -21.38 26.53
N PHE A 111 -38.82 -20.95 27.25
CA PHE A 111 -37.72 -20.16 26.68
C PHE A 111 -36.59 -21.07 26.20
N LEU A 112 -36.09 -20.85 24.99
CA LEU A 112 -34.95 -21.57 24.43
C LEU A 112 -33.99 -20.58 23.75
N ASN A 113 -32.69 -20.74 24.00
CA ASN A 113 -31.65 -20.15 23.16
C ASN A 113 -31.41 -21.06 21.97
N VAL A 114 -31.51 -20.50 20.76
CA VAL A 114 -31.30 -21.24 19.52
C VAL A 114 -30.25 -20.54 18.67
N THR A 115 -29.63 -21.31 17.78
CA THR A 115 -28.73 -20.79 16.75
C THR A 115 -29.47 -20.58 15.43
N SER A 116 -28.92 -19.77 14.52
CA SER A 116 -29.48 -19.69 13.17
C SER A 116 -29.47 -21.05 12.46
N GLY A 117 -28.48 -21.91 12.74
CA GLY A 117 -28.40 -23.26 12.21
C GLY A 117 -29.45 -24.24 12.76
N ASP A 118 -30.06 -23.96 13.91
CA ASP A 118 -31.18 -24.77 14.42
C ASP A 118 -32.46 -24.57 13.63
N LEU A 119 -32.61 -23.40 12.98
CA LEU A 119 -33.82 -22.97 12.31
C LEU A 119 -33.73 -23.02 10.78
N THR A 120 -32.63 -23.52 10.21
CA THR A 120 -32.45 -23.60 8.75
C THR A 120 -31.76 -24.87 8.33
N GLU A 121 -31.96 -25.25 7.07
CA GLU A 121 -31.13 -26.25 6.40
C GLU A 121 -30.09 -25.50 5.55
N LEU A 122 -28.81 -25.80 5.77
CA LEU A 122 -27.70 -25.19 5.01
C LEU A 122 -27.40 -26.03 3.78
N THR A 123 -27.06 -25.39 2.66
CA THR A 123 -26.46 -26.09 1.52
C THR A 123 -25.03 -26.53 1.85
N PRO A 124 -24.43 -27.50 1.12
CA PRO A 124 -23.05 -27.92 1.35
C PRO A 124 -22.01 -26.79 1.24
N GLU A 125 -22.33 -25.74 0.49
CA GLU A 125 -21.48 -24.57 0.27
C GLU A 125 -21.62 -23.53 1.39
N GLN A 126 -22.68 -23.62 2.22
CA GLN A 126 -22.97 -22.71 3.31
C GLN A 126 -22.40 -23.24 4.62
N ALA A 127 -21.47 -22.49 5.21
CA ALA A 127 -20.90 -22.80 6.51
C ALA A 127 -21.19 -21.66 7.49
N LEU A 128 -21.78 -22.01 8.63
CA LEU A 128 -21.91 -21.09 9.77
C LEU A 128 -20.68 -21.19 10.67
N PRO A 129 -20.29 -20.08 11.35
CA PRO A 129 -19.33 -20.12 12.43
C PRO A 129 -19.75 -21.16 13.48
N VAL A 130 -18.77 -21.82 14.12
CA VAL A 130 -19.02 -23.00 14.96
C VAL A 130 -20.12 -22.77 16.00
N ARG A 131 -20.13 -21.62 16.69
CA ARG A 131 -21.14 -21.31 17.73
C ARG A 131 -22.56 -21.07 17.22
N HIS A 132 -22.75 -20.99 15.90
CA HIS A 132 -24.02 -20.75 15.22
C HIS A 132 -24.52 -21.96 14.43
N GLN A 133 -23.77 -23.06 14.46
CA GLN A 133 -24.19 -24.33 13.87
C GLN A 133 -25.28 -24.99 14.71
N LYS A 134 -26.08 -25.84 14.05
CA LYS A 134 -27.17 -26.60 14.68
C LYS A 134 -26.68 -27.35 15.93
N GLY A 135 -27.43 -27.24 17.02
CA GLY A 135 -27.16 -27.92 18.29
C GLY A 135 -26.06 -27.28 19.15
N GLN A 136 -25.62 -26.06 18.85
CA GLN A 136 -24.58 -25.34 19.60
C GLN A 136 -25.14 -24.33 20.62
N ALA A 137 -26.46 -24.41 20.86
CA ALA A 137 -27.19 -23.70 21.90
C ALA A 137 -28.07 -24.69 22.70
N ASP A 138 -29.26 -24.29 23.14
CA ASP A 138 -30.18 -25.22 23.80
C ASP A 138 -30.73 -26.25 22.80
N ALA A 139 -31.13 -27.42 23.29
CA ALA A 139 -31.74 -28.43 22.45
C ALA A 139 -33.12 -27.95 21.93
N CYS A 140 -33.18 -27.60 20.64
CA CYS A 140 -34.39 -27.12 19.97
C CYS A 140 -35.39 -28.27 19.69
N ASN A 141 -36.05 -28.74 20.76
CA ASN A 141 -37.04 -29.82 20.71
C ASN A 141 -38.45 -29.25 20.85
N LEU A 142 -39.05 -28.88 19.72
CA LEU A 142 -40.42 -28.35 19.67
C LEU A 142 -41.42 -29.50 19.71
N LEU A 143 -42.45 -29.37 20.55
CA LEU A 143 -43.51 -30.36 20.73
C LEU A 143 -44.86 -29.67 20.60
N THR A 144 -45.87 -30.41 20.12
CA THR A 144 -47.25 -29.94 20.16
C THR A 144 -47.75 -29.76 21.60
N ASP A 145 -48.80 -28.95 21.74
CA ASP A 145 -49.46 -28.50 22.96
C ASP A 145 -48.56 -27.67 23.89
N LYS A 146 -47.63 -26.93 23.29
CA LYS A 146 -46.69 -26.03 23.99
C LYS A 146 -46.49 -24.72 23.24
N SER A 147 -46.10 -23.71 24.01
CA SER A 147 -45.69 -22.39 23.54
C SER A 147 -44.18 -22.19 23.75
N TYR A 148 -43.52 -21.51 22.82
CA TYR A 148 -42.08 -21.30 22.81
C TYR A 148 -41.71 -19.85 22.51
N VAL A 149 -40.76 -19.29 23.27
CA VAL A 149 -40.03 -18.06 22.92
C VAL A 149 -38.59 -18.47 22.60
N LEU A 150 -38.22 -18.34 21.33
CA LEU A 150 -36.91 -18.69 20.81
C LEU A 150 -36.06 -17.43 20.71
N LYS A 151 -35.01 -17.33 21.54
CA LYS A 151 -34.00 -16.28 21.41
C LYS A 151 -32.88 -16.75 20.49
N VAL A 152 -32.71 -16.05 19.38
CA VAL A 152 -31.69 -16.38 18.37
C VAL A 152 -30.39 -15.68 18.74
N ARG A 153 -29.31 -16.47 18.80
CA ARG A 153 -27.97 -15.96 19.09
C ARG A 153 -27.49 -14.98 18.02
N GLY A 154 -27.03 -13.80 18.43
CA GLY A 154 -26.55 -12.74 17.54
C GLY A 154 -25.15 -13.01 16.98
N PHE A 155 -24.88 -12.50 15.78
CA PHE A 155 -23.57 -12.63 15.12
C PHE A 155 -22.66 -11.45 15.43
N ASN A 156 -21.38 -11.73 15.61
CA ASN A 156 -20.32 -10.75 15.79
C ASN A 156 -19.42 -10.72 14.55
N PHE A 157 -19.94 -10.17 13.47
CA PHE A 157 -19.15 -9.88 12.27
C PHE A 157 -18.48 -8.52 12.39
N ILE A 158 -17.19 -8.47 12.11
CA ILE A 158 -16.39 -7.24 12.21
C ILE A 158 -15.89 -6.78 10.84
N THR A 159 -15.34 -5.57 10.81
CA THR A 159 -14.57 -5.08 9.66
C THR A 159 -13.12 -5.60 9.74
N LEU A 160 -12.59 -6.14 8.66
CA LEU A 160 -11.15 -6.30 8.50
C LEU A 160 -10.61 -5.09 7.75
N ARG A 161 -9.66 -4.38 8.36
CA ARG A 161 -8.97 -3.25 7.73
C ARG A 161 -7.54 -3.64 7.39
N VAL A 162 -7.14 -3.46 6.14
CA VAL A 162 -5.88 -3.98 5.60
C VAL A 162 -5.05 -2.86 5.00
N GLY A 163 -3.86 -2.64 5.57
CA GLY A 163 -2.85 -1.78 4.98
C GLY A 163 -1.99 -2.56 3.99
N MET A 164 -1.92 -2.13 2.72
CA MET A 164 -1.10 -2.78 1.68
C MET A 164 -0.03 -1.82 1.18
N PHE A 165 1.25 -2.18 1.31
CA PHE A 165 2.36 -1.26 1.08
C PHE A 165 3.32 -1.81 0.00
N PHE A 166 3.32 -1.19 -1.19
CA PHE A 166 4.10 -1.63 -2.35
C PHE A 166 5.31 -0.72 -2.61
N ASP A 167 6.52 -1.21 -2.35
CA ASP A 167 7.73 -0.39 -2.45
C ASP A 167 8.21 -0.17 -3.91
N GLY A 168 9.06 0.84 -4.09
CA GLY A 168 9.62 1.24 -5.37
C GLY A 168 10.60 0.22 -5.95
N THR A 169 10.97 0.39 -7.22
CA THR A 169 11.89 -0.55 -7.88
C THR A 169 13.26 -0.53 -7.26
N ALA A 170 13.88 -1.71 -7.15
CA ALA A 170 15.18 -1.84 -6.52
C ALA A 170 15.17 -1.30 -5.07
N ASN A 171 14.00 -1.32 -4.40
CA ASN A 171 13.88 -1.05 -2.98
C ASN A 171 13.42 -2.30 -2.25
N ASN A 172 14.38 -3.00 -1.64
CA ASN A 172 14.12 -3.92 -0.56
C ASN A 172 14.61 -3.28 0.75
N SER A 173 13.68 -2.96 1.67
CA SER A 173 14.00 -2.31 2.94
C SER A 173 15.02 -3.07 3.80
N TYR A 174 15.02 -4.40 3.73
CA TYR A 174 15.95 -5.24 4.49
C TYR A 174 17.37 -5.22 3.88
N SER A 175 17.46 -5.14 2.55
CA SER A 175 18.73 -4.90 1.84
C SER A 175 19.26 -3.48 2.12
N ALA A 176 18.38 -2.47 2.16
CA ALA A 176 18.75 -1.11 2.55
C ALA A 176 19.27 -1.02 4.00
N GLN A 177 18.63 -1.73 4.94
CA GLN A 177 19.12 -1.84 6.33
C GLN A 177 20.48 -2.53 6.41
N TRP A 178 20.68 -3.59 5.63
CA TRP A 178 21.98 -4.25 5.51
C TRP A 178 23.04 -3.28 4.96
N GLY A 179 22.71 -2.53 3.91
CA GLY A 179 23.57 -1.55 3.27
C GLY A 179 23.96 -0.39 4.21
N LYS A 180 23.01 0.13 4.97
CA LYS A 180 23.27 1.09 6.06
C LYS A 180 24.30 0.53 7.05
N THR A 181 24.15 -0.72 7.47
CA THR A 181 25.11 -1.37 8.39
C THR A 181 26.52 -1.43 7.79
N GLN A 182 26.63 -1.72 6.49
CA GLN A 182 27.94 -1.72 5.81
C GLN A 182 28.56 -0.32 5.72
N LEU A 183 27.74 0.71 5.47
CA LEU A 183 28.20 2.11 5.47
C LEU A 183 28.69 2.53 6.87
N GLU A 184 27.94 2.21 7.92
CA GLU A 184 28.36 2.47 9.31
C GLU A 184 29.70 1.80 9.64
N ASN A 185 29.89 0.55 9.23
CA ASN A 185 31.15 -0.17 9.40
C ASN A 185 32.31 0.45 8.61
N TYR A 186 32.02 1.10 7.48
CA TYR A 186 33.02 1.72 6.62
C TYR A 186 33.43 3.14 7.06
N TYR A 187 32.66 3.76 7.95
CA TYR A 187 32.83 5.14 8.41
C TYR A 187 34.29 5.52 8.72
N GLN A 188 35.01 4.75 9.53
CA GLN A 188 36.39 5.10 9.91
C GLN A 188 37.35 5.08 8.72
N THR A 189 37.18 4.10 7.82
CA THR A 189 37.97 4.00 6.59
C THR A 189 37.73 5.21 5.69
N TRP A 190 36.46 5.56 5.48
CA TRP A 190 36.10 6.74 4.71
C TRP A 190 36.62 8.03 5.37
N LYS A 191 36.44 8.20 6.68
CA LYS A 191 36.83 9.40 7.43
C LYS A 191 38.32 9.69 7.32
N MET A 192 39.16 8.66 7.34
CA MET A 192 40.61 8.81 7.13
C MET A 192 40.92 9.36 5.73
N LYS A 193 40.33 8.78 4.69
CA LYS A 193 40.49 9.25 3.30
C LYS A 193 40.04 10.70 3.16
N TYR A 194 38.84 11.01 3.65
CA TYR A 194 38.26 12.35 3.61
C TYR A 194 39.15 13.39 4.31
N LYS A 195 39.65 13.10 5.51
CA LYS A 195 40.56 14.00 6.24
C LYS A 195 41.88 14.22 5.53
N VAL A 196 42.50 13.17 4.99
CA VAL A 196 43.76 13.29 4.24
C VAL A 196 43.58 14.19 3.03
N ASP A 197 42.50 13.99 2.29
CA ASP A 197 42.19 14.79 1.10
C ASP A 197 41.94 16.26 1.48
N CYS A 198 41.14 16.48 2.53
CA CYS A 198 40.90 17.82 3.07
C CYS A 198 42.21 18.52 3.49
N ASP A 199 43.13 17.80 4.12
CA ASP A 199 44.43 18.32 4.53
C ASP A 199 45.30 18.72 3.34
N ILE A 200 45.32 17.91 2.28
CA ILE A 200 46.05 18.18 1.05
C ILE A 200 45.48 19.41 0.36
N ILE A 201 44.16 19.49 0.20
CA ILE A 201 43.47 20.60 -0.46
C ILE A 201 43.64 21.89 0.35
N SER A 202 43.49 21.84 1.67
CA SER A 202 43.69 22.97 2.57
C SER A 202 45.10 23.55 2.43
N ARG A 203 46.14 22.70 2.44
CA ARG A 203 47.54 23.14 2.24
C ARG A 203 47.79 23.75 0.85
N LYS A 204 47.14 23.23 -0.19
CA LYS A 204 47.30 23.71 -1.57
C LYS A 204 46.55 25.02 -1.85
N THR A 205 45.40 25.23 -1.21
CA THR A 205 44.46 26.31 -1.55
C THR A 205 44.35 27.39 -0.47
N GLY A 206 44.84 27.13 0.75
CA GLY A 206 44.67 28.01 1.91
C GLY A 206 43.27 27.96 2.55
N ARG A 207 42.35 27.13 2.04
CA ARG A 207 41.00 26.97 2.60
C ARG A 207 41.02 26.28 3.95
N LEU A 208 40.01 26.58 4.79
CA LEU A 208 39.77 25.84 6.03
C LEU A 208 39.32 24.42 5.71
N LYS A 209 39.80 23.44 6.49
CA LYS A 209 39.51 22.01 6.28
C LYS A 209 38.02 21.67 6.29
N ASN A 210 37.23 22.39 7.09
CA ASN A 210 35.79 22.17 7.21
C ASN A 210 34.98 22.90 6.12
N ASP A 211 35.63 23.72 5.29
CA ASP A 211 35.01 24.55 4.24
C ASP A 211 35.57 24.21 2.85
N ILE A 212 35.80 22.91 2.63
CA ILE A 212 36.25 22.39 1.34
C ILE A 212 35.03 22.04 0.50
N PRO A 213 34.83 22.67 -0.67
CA PRO A 213 33.76 22.34 -1.60
C PRO A 213 33.85 20.89 -2.05
N ALA A 214 32.70 20.23 -2.21
CA ALA A 214 32.65 18.86 -2.70
C ALA A 214 33.32 18.70 -4.08
N THR A 215 33.25 19.73 -4.93
CA THR A 215 33.91 19.79 -6.26
C THR A 215 35.44 19.74 -6.21
N HIS A 216 36.06 19.96 -5.05
CA HIS A 216 37.51 19.86 -4.88
C HIS A 216 37.94 18.49 -4.34
N LEU A 217 37.01 17.69 -3.83
CA LEU A 217 37.31 16.38 -3.27
C LEU A 217 37.70 15.41 -4.39
N SER A 218 38.66 14.54 -4.08
CA SER A 218 39.03 13.41 -4.93
C SER A 218 37.89 12.40 -5.05
N SER A 219 37.91 11.62 -6.13
CA SER A 219 36.94 10.56 -6.38
C SER A 219 36.84 9.53 -5.26
N GLU A 220 37.92 9.29 -4.51
CA GLU A 220 37.97 8.31 -3.41
C GLU A 220 37.07 8.69 -2.23
N CYS A 221 36.77 9.99 -2.07
CA CYS A 221 35.84 10.49 -1.04
C CYS A 221 34.38 10.08 -1.30
N PHE A 222 34.07 9.60 -2.51
CA PHE A 222 32.72 9.19 -2.93
C PHE A 222 32.57 7.67 -3.06
N ASP A 223 33.62 6.89 -2.78
CA ASP A 223 33.60 5.44 -2.95
C ASP A 223 32.90 4.74 -1.76
N TYR A 224 31.88 3.94 -2.09
CA TYR A 224 31.21 3.03 -1.16
C TYR A 224 32.08 1.82 -0.78
N PRO A 225 31.83 1.16 0.37
CA PRO A 225 32.47 -0.11 0.72
C PRO A 225 32.13 -1.21 -0.29
N LYS A 226 33.07 -2.12 -0.57
CA LYS A 226 32.93 -3.33 -1.43
C LYS A 226 31.77 -3.24 -2.44
N LYS A 227 32.06 -2.68 -3.62
CA LYS A 227 31.08 -2.25 -4.63
C LYS A 227 30.07 -3.33 -5.07
N ASP A 228 30.43 -4.60 -5.01
CA ASP A 228 29.72 -5.73 -5.62
C ASP A 228 28.27 -5.95 -5.16
N ASN A 229 27.85 -5.39 -4.00
CA ASN A 229 26.47 -5.51 -3.49
C ASN A 229 25.70 -4.18 -3.42
N PHE A 230 26.36 -3.05 -3.68
CA PHE A 230 25.75 -1.72 -3.66
C PHE A 230 25.31 -1.28 -5.05
N PHE A 231 26.03 -1.74 -6.08
CA PHE A 231 25.80 -1.37 -7.45
C PHE A 231 25.65 -2.63 -8.30
N ILE A 232 24.62 -2.61 -9.15
CA ILE A 232 24.35 -3.68 -10.10
C ILE A 232 25.09 -3.33 -11.40
N SER A 233 25.87 -4.28 -11.91
CA SER A 233 26.54 -4.14 -13.20
C SER A 233 25.60 -4.52 -14.34
N LEU A 234 25.52 -3.68 -15.36
CA LEU A 234 24.63 -3.86 -16.52
C LEU A 234 25.39 -4.47 -17.70
N PHE A 235 25.90 -3.60 -18.58
CA PHE A 235 26.64 -3.96 -19.78
C PHE A 235 27.85 -3.05 -19.93
N LYS A 236 28.77 -3.39 -20.84
CA LYS A 236 29.85 -2.48 -21.22
C LYS A 236 29.33 -1.49 -22.26
N ASN A 237 29.53 -0.20 -22.03
CA ASN A 237 29.24 0.82 -23.03
C ASN A 237 30.25 0.76 -24.20
N ASP A 238 30.04 1.60 -25.22
CA ASP A 238 30.91 1.70 -26.41
C ASP A 238 32.37 2.05 -26.10
N GLU A 239 32.67 2.49 -24.87
CA GLU A 239 34.01 2.81 -24.40
C GLU A 239 34.66 1.66 -23.60
N GLY A 240 33.95 0.53 -23.45
CA GLY A 240 34.40 -0.64 -22.69
C GLY A 240 34.23 -0.52 -21.18
N GLU A 241 33.64 0.57 -20.69
CA GLU A 241 33.34 0.79 -19.26
C GLU A 241 32.04 0.06 -18.90
N VAL A 242 32.02 -0.63 -17.76
CA VAL A 242 30.81 -1.29 -17.25
C VAL A 242 29.86 -0.23 -16.71
N GLU A 243 28.68 -0.12 -17.31
CA GLU A 243 27.59 0.69 -16.75
C GLU A 243 27.07 0.03 -15.48
N THR A 244 26.90 0.82 -14.43
CA THR A 244 26.39 0.38 -13.15
C THR A 244 25.25 1.27 -12.70
N VAL A 245 24.36 0.71 -11.90
CA VAL A 245 23.21 1.40 -11.31
C VAL A 245 23.12 1.06 -9.83
N ALA A 246 22.56 1.98 -9.05
CA ALA A 246 22.31 1.80 -7.63
C ALA A 246 21.34 0.62 -7.39
N GLY A 247 21.73 -0.32 -6.51
CA GLY A 247 20.86 -1.39 -6.01
C GLY A 247 20.22 -1.02 -4.66
N SER A 248 19.36 -1.89 -4.10
CA SER A 248 18.61 -1.59 -2.87
C SER A 248 19.53 -1.32 -1.68
N ALA A 249 20.68 -1.99 -1.60
CA ALA A 249 21.63 -1.79 -0.52
C ALA A 249 22.22 -0.37 -0.51
N SER A 250 22.17 0.34 -1.62
CA SER A 250 22.64 1.73 -1.69
C SER A 250 21.61 2.76 -1.22
N ASN A 251 20.35 2.37 -1.01
CA ASN A 251 19.25 3.28 -0.68
C ASN A 251 19.03 3.40 0.84
N GLU A 252 18.37 4.47 1.26
CA GLU A 252 17.68 4.59 2.55
C GLU A 252 16.28 3.94 2.47
N LEU A 253 15.57 3.87 3.59
CA LEU A 253 14.16 3.49 3.63
C LEU A 253 13.28 4.48 2.85
N THR A 254 12.33 3.95 2.09
CA THR A 254 11.33 4.75 1.38
C THR A 254 10.21 5.21 2.31
N ASN A 255 9.39 6.15 1.84
CA ASN A 255 8.20 6.61 2.55
C ASN A 255 7.15 5.50 2.66
N VAL A 256 7.13 4.52 1.76
CA VAL A 256 6.23 3.37 1.84
C VAL A 256 6.58 2.50 3.05
N GLN A 257 7.85 2.15 3.22
CA GLN A 257 8.31 1.42 4.42
C GLN A 257 8.05 2.21 5.70
N LYS A 258 8.32 3.52 5.70
CA LYS A 258 8.07 4.38 6.86
C LYS A 258 6.58 4.40 7.21
N LEU A 259 5.67 4.53 6.24
CA LEU A 259 4.23 4.45 6.49
C LEU A 259 3.78 3.07 6.97
N PHE A 260 4.36 1.98 6.46
CA PHE A 260 4.09 0.62 6.95
C PHE A 260 4.48 0.44 8.44
N GLU A 261 5.57 1.06 8.87
CA GLU A 261 5.98 1.06 10.28
C GLU A 261 5.03 1.87 11.17
N LEU A 262 4.42 2.93 10.64
CA LEU A 262 3.47 3.79 11.38
C LEU A 262 2.03 3.28 11.35
N TYR A 263 1.71 2.33 10.47
CA TYR A 263 0.38 1.75 10.38
C TYR A 263 0.10 0.82 11.56
N GLU A 264 -0.97 1.11 12.28
CA GLU A 264 -1.45 0.29 13.39
C GLU A 264 -1.97 -1.05 12.88
N LYS A 265 -1.30 -2.13 13.29
CA LYS A 265 -1.55 -3.48 12.81
C LYS A 265 -1.54 -4.50 13.94
N ASN A 266 -2.23 -5.61 13.70
CA ASN A 266 -2.44 -6.72 14.61
C ASN A 266 -3.22 -6.35 15.88
N GLN A 267 -4.14 -5.38 15.79
CA GLN A 267 -4.93 -4.91 16.91
C GLN A 267 -6.38 -4.61 16.53
N PHE A 268 -7.26 -4.71 17.53
CA PHE A 268 -8.63 -4.24 17.42
C PHE A 268 -8.68 -2.71 17.56
N SER A 269 -9.58 -2.10 16.81
CA SER A 269 -10.08 -0.75 17.12
C SER A 269 -10.64 -0.67 18.54
N GLU A 270 -10.71 0.54 19.11
CA GLU A 270 -11.17 0.77 20.48
C GLU A 270 -12.57 0.17 20.76
N ASN A 271 -13.49 0.30 19.80
CA ASN A 271 -14.85 -0.26 19.89
C ASN A 271 -14.94 -1.75 19.50
N ARG A 272 -13.81 -2.37 19.13
CA ARG A 272 -13.67 -3.77 18.69
C ARG A 272 -14.51 -4.17 17.48
N LEU A 273 -15.01 -3.20 16.70
CA LEU A 273 -15.79 -3.46 15.48
C LEU A 273 -14.92 -3.62 14.23
N ALA A 274 -13.63 -3.27 14.32
CA ALA A 274 -12.64 -3.47 13.28
C ALA A 274 -11.35 -4.09 13.83
N TYR A 275 -10.70 -4.92 13.03
CA TYR A 275 -9.37 -5.46 13.29
C TYR A 275 -8.44 -5.07 12.13
N SER A 276 -7.29 -4.49 12.47
CA SER A 276 -6.32 -3.99 11.47
C SER A 276 -5.16 -4.94 11.29
N ILE A 277 -4.78 -5.22 10.04
CA ILE A 277 -3.54 -5.91 9.65
C ILE A 277 -2.83 -5.12 8.55
N ALA A 278 -1.56 -5.42 8.28
CA ALA A 278 -0.85 -4.81 7.18
C ALA A 278 0.19 -5.74 6.56
N GLU A 279 0.36 -5.63 5.25
CA GLU A 279 1.36 -6.36 4.46
C GLU A 279 2.32 -5.39 3.77
N TYR A 280 3.61 -5.70 3.83
CA TYR A 280 4.65 -4.97 3.11
C TYR A 280 5.20 -5.82 1.97
N VAL A 281 5.14 -5.26 0.77
CA VAL A 281 5.57 -5.86 -0.47
C VAL A 281 6.84 -5.16 -0.93
N THR A 282 7.94 -5.91 -0.93
CA THR A 282 9.24 -5.43 -1.41
C THR A 282 9.18 -4.98 -2.87
N GLY A 283 10.10 -4.10 -3.22
CA GLY A 283 10.15 -3.43 -4.52
C GLY A 283 10.18 -4.33 -5.74
N ILE A 284 9.61 -3.82 -6.84
CA ILE A 284 9.70 -4.44 -8.16
C ILE A 284 11.18 -4.67 -8.52
N GLY A 285 11.49 -5.82 -9.12
CA GLY A 285 12.87 -6.21 -9.48
C GLY A 285 13.73 -6.67 -8.30
N THR A 286 13.17 -6.82 -7.09
CA THR A 286 13.87 -7.40 -5.93
C THR A 286 13.18 -8.66 -5.43
N GLY A 287 13.96 -9.59 -4.84
CA GLY A 287 13.43 -10.75 -4.15
C GLY A 287 12.52 -10.41 -2.96
N ASN A 288 11.60 -11.33 -2.63
CA ASN A 288 10.61 -11.17 -1.55
C ASN A 288 11.16 -11.47 -0.14
N SER A 289 12.47 -11.67 0.01
CA SER A 289 13.10 -11.99 1.28
C SER A 289 13.00 -10.81 2.25
N THR A 290 12.64 -11.11 3.50
CA THR A 290 12.61 -10.19 4.64
C THR A 290 13.84 -10.29 5.55
N ASN A 291 14.84 -11.07 5.15
CA ASN A 291 16.12 -11.14 5.85
C ASN A 291 16.96 -9.88 5.58
N ILE A 292 17.62 -9.34 6.62
CA ILE A 292 18.57 -8.22 6.52
C ILE A 292 19.85 -8.71 5.84
N ALA A 293 19.83 -8.73 4.51
CA ALA A 293 20.89 -9.21 3.63
C ALA A 293 20.75 -8.56 2.24
N PRO A 294 21.79 -8.62 1.38
CA PRO A 294 21.67 -8.20 -0.01
C PRO A 294 20.49 -8.92 -0.69
N ALA A 295 19.64 -8.16 -1.37
CA ALA A 295 18.51 -8.71 -2.10
C ALA A 295 18.96 -9.42 -3.39
N ASP A 296 18.14 -10.36 -3.85
CA ASP A 296 18.22 -10.88 -5.22
C ASP A 296 17.70 -9.80 -6.18
N GLU A 297 18.63 -9.22 -6.94
CA GLU A 297 18.45 -8.03 -7.78
C GLU A 297 18.77 -8.30 -9.26
N SER A 298 18.92 -9.58 -9.61
CA SER A 298 19.40 -10.05 -10.92
C SER A 298 18.47 -9.70 -12.09
N GLU A 299 17.21 -9.35 -11.82
CA GLU A 299 16.15 -9.14 -12.83
C GLU A 299 15.78 -7.65 -13.03
N ILE A 300 16.52 -6.69 -12.45
CA ILE A 300 16.14 -5.27 -12.56
C ILE A 300 16.36 -4.74 -14.00
N PHE A 301 17.28 -5.35 -14.75
CA PHE A 301 17.63 -4.95 -16.12
C PHE A 301 17.73 -6.14 -17.11
N GLY A 302 17.49 -7.37 -16.64
CA GLY A 302 17.20 -8.56 -17.47
C GLY A 302 15.69 -8.70 -17.75
N GLN A 303 15.31 -9.66 -18.61
CA GLN A 303 13.94 -9.93 -19.12
C GLN A 303 12.81 -9.04 -18.56
N GLY A 304 12.66 -7.83 -19.10
CA GLY A 304 11.57 -6.89 -18.81
C GLY A 304 11.44 -6.48 -17.35
N ALA A 305 11.85 -5.25 -16.99
CA ALA A 305 11.84 -4.71 -15.62
C ALA A 305 10.43 -4.47 -14.98
N GLY A 306 9.41 -5.13 -15.53
CA GLY A 306 8.02 -5.23 -15.05
C GLY A 306 7.34 -6.57 -15.38
N ILE A 307 8.04 -7.49 -16.06
CA ILE A 307 7.58 -8.84 -16.47
C ILE A 307 8.43 -9.89 -15.72
N GLY A 308 7.87 -11.08 -15.47
CA GLY A 308 8.60 -12.17 -14.83
C GLY A 308 8.47 -12.20 -13.30
N LYS A 309 9.37 -12.93 -12.65
CA LYS A 309 9.22 -13.39 -11.24
C LYS A 309 9.04 -12.26 -10.22
N TYR A 310 9.60 -11.08 -10.47
CA TYR A 310 9.51 -9.91 -9.58
C TYR A 310 8.90 -8.67 -10.28
N GLY A 311 8.10 -8.89 -11.32
CA GLY A 311 7.32 -7.86 -12.01
C GLY A 311 6.10 -7.37 -11.22
N VAL A 312 5.35 -6.42 -11.77
CA VAL A 312 4.21 -5.78 -11.09
C VAL A 312 3.12 -6.79 -10.74
N THR A 313 2.66 -7.57 -11.71
CA THR A 313 1.61 -8.59 -11.53
C THR A 313 2.05 -9.67 -10.54
N ALA A 314 3.29 -10.16 -10.65
CA ALA A 314 3.84 -11.16 -9.73
C ALA A 314 3.93 -10.67 -8.27
N LYS A 315 4.24 -9.38 -8.06
CA LYS A 315 4.25 -8.76 -6.73
C LYS A 315 2.85 -8.58 -6.16
N VAL A 316 1.87 -8.31 -7.02
CA VAL A 316 0.45 -8.32 -6.62
C VAL A 316 0.00 -9.72 -6.23
N SER A 317 0.25 -10.76 -7.02
CA SER A 317 -0.06 -12.14 -6.62
C SER A 317 0.64 -12.55 -5.31
N THR A 318 1.93 -12.19 -5.15
CA THR A 318 2.66 -12.40 -3.89
C THR A 318 1.94 -11.74 -2.70
N SER A 319 1.45 -10.51 -2.89
CA SER A 319 0.75 -9.77 -1.83
C SER A 319 -0.58 -10.44 -1.44
N ILE A 320 -1.29 -11.02 -2.40
CA ILE A 320 -2.53 -11.77 -2.15
C ILE A 320 -2.23 -13.06 -1.39
N GLU A 321 -1.14 -13.75 -1.71
CA GLU A 321 -0.68 -14.95 -0.98
C GLU A 321 -0.25 -14.63 0.46
N GLN A 322 0.48 -13.52 0.67
CA GLN A 322 0.88 -13.04 2.00
C GLN A 322 -0.34 -12.75 2.85
N LEU A 323 -1.26 -11.93 2.34
CA LEU A 323 -2.50 -11.60 3.03
C LEU A 323 -3.33 -12.86 3.33
N SER A 324 -3.49 -13.77 2.37
CA SER A 324 -4.19 -15.04 2.56
C SER A 324 -3.57 -15.88 3.69
N THR A 325 -2.25 -15.87 3.80
CA THR A 325 -1.52 -16.56 4.88
C THR A 325 -1.79 -15.90 6.23
N SER A 326 -1.78 -14.56 6.30
CA SER A 326 -2.14 -13.80 7.50
C SER A 326 -3.58 -14.09 7.95
N ILE A 327 -4.54 -14.20 7.02
CA ILE A 327 -5.92 -14.60 7.33
C ILE A 327 -6.00 -16.02 7.89
N ILE A 328 -5.25 -16.98 7.32
CA ILE A 328 -5.22 -18.35 7.84
C ILE A 328 -4.77 -18.37 9.31
N ASN A 329 -3.83 -17.51 9.68
CA ASN A 329 -3.28 -17.43 11.02
C ASN A 329 -4.12 -16.56 11.99
N ILE A 330 -5.13 -15.83 11.51
CA ILE A 330 -5.86 -14.86 12.34
C ILE A 330 -6.72 -15.51 13.43
N LYS A 331 -7.14 -16.77 13.22
CA LYS A 331 -8.02 -17.46 14.17
C LYS A 331 -7.38 -17.65 15.54
N SER A 332 -6.07 -17.91 15.62
CA SER A 332 -5.41 -18.01 16.93
C SER A 332 -5.46 -16.68 17.69
N VAL A 333 -5.36 -15.56 16.98
CA VAL A 333 -5.47 -14.23 17.58
C VAL A 333 -6.87 -13.99 18.13
N PHE A 334 -7.92 -14.35 17.38
CA PHE A 334 -9.29 -14.16 17.84
C PHE A 334 -9.69 -15.11 18.97
N ALA A 335 -9.10 -16.30 19.06
CA ALA A 335 -9.34 -17.24 20.15
C ALA A 335 -8.79 -16.74 21.50
N GLU A 336 -7.74 -15.93 21.50
CA GLU A 336 -7.08 -15.43 22.72
C GLU A 336 -7.73 -14.15 23.30
N ALA A 337 -8.71 -13.54 22.61
CA ALA A 337 -9.19 -12.17 22.87
C ALA A 337 -10.57 -12.01 23.58
N ASP A 338 -11.17 -13.06 24.15
CA ASP A 338 -12.58 -13.15 24.63
C ASP A 338 -13.03 -12.00 25.58
N PRO A 339 -14.27 -11.45 25.47
CA PRO A 339 -15.56 -12.15 25.71
C PRO A 339 -16.51 -12.26 24.50
N ASN A 340 -16.13 -11.74 23.32
CA ASN A 340 -16.95 -11.72 22.12
C ASN A 340 -16.24 -12.45 20.99
N THR A 341 -16.51 -13.74 20.84
CA THR A 341 -16.00 -14.55 19.73
C THR A 341 -16.31 -13.85 18.39
N VAL A 342 -15.28 -13.53 17.61
CA VAL A 342 -15.43 -13.00 16.25
C VAL A 342 -15.94 -14.11 15.35
N ASP A 343 -17.08 -13.88 14.72
CA ASP A 343 -17.72 -14.87 13.85
C ASP A 343 -17.23 -14.83 12.42
N GLY A 344 -16.69 -13.70 11.98
CA GLY A 344 -16.32 -13.49 10.59
C GLY A 344 -16.13 -12.03 10.23
N PHE A 345 -16.05 -11.78 8.92
CA PHE A 345 -16.02 -10.42 8.38
C PHE A 345 -17.30 -10.08 7.62
N ASN A 346 -17.87 -8.91 7.90
CA ASN A 346 -18.94 -8.31 7.10
C ASN A 346 -18.44 -7.17 6.21
N LYS A 347 -17.22 -6.68 6.42
CA LYS A 347 -16.64 -5.60 5.63
C LYS A 347 -15.12 -5.74 5.54
N LEU A 348 -14.58 -5.43 4.37
CA LEU A 348 -13.16 -5.36 4.07
C LEU A 348 -12.84 -3.92 3.63
N GLN A 349 -11.85 -3.31 4.26
CA GLN A 349 -11.38 -1.97 3.95
C GLN A 349 -9.89 -2.02 3.62
N PHE A 350 -9.48 -1.41 2.51
CA PHE A 350 -8.08 -1.38 2.07
C PHE A 350 -7.52 0.03 2.05
N ASP A 351 -6.40 0.21 2.76
CA ASP A 351 -5.55 1.38 2.67
C ASP A 351 -4.28 0.98 1.90
N VAL A 352 -4.17 1.42 0.64
CA VAL A 352 -3.13 0.95 -0.28
C VAL A 352 -2.14 2.07 -0.56
N PHE A 353 -0.86 1.81 -0.31
CA PHE A 353 0.23 2.73 -0.56
C PHE A 353 1.21 2.17 -1.57
N GLY A 354 1.80 3.03 -2.39
CA GLY A 354 2.89 2.58 -3.24
C GLY A 354 3.76 3.71 -3.79
N PHE A 355 5.00 3.37 -4.13
CA PHE A 355 5.97 4.31 -4.71
C PHE A 355 6.48 3.81 -6.07
N SER A 356 6.59 4.69 -7.07
CA SER A 356 7.16 4.37 -8.38
C SER A 356 6.41 3.24 -9.08
N ARG A 357 7.08 2.16 -9.51
CA ARG A 357 6.44 0.93 -9.97
C ARG A 357 5.66 0.18 -8.87
N GLY A 358 6.00 0.40 -7.60
CA GLY A 358 5.16 -0.01 -6.47
C GLY A 358 3.82 0.75 -6.44
N ALA A 359 3.78 2.01 -6.86
CA ALA A 359 2.51 2.73 -7.03
C ALA A 359 1.70 2.16 -8.20
N ALA A 360 2.36 1.72 -9.28
CA ALA A 360 1.69 0.97 -10.35
C ALA A 360 1.13 -0.37 -9.84
N ALA A 361 1.89 -1.10 -9.01
CA ALA A 361 1.42 -2.31 -8.34
C ALA A 361 0.27 -2.06 -7.37
N ALA A 362 0.30 -0.97 -6.60
CA ALA A 362 -0.80 -0.55 -5.75
C ALA A 362 -2.09 -0.30 -6.56
N ARG A 363 -1.99 0.43 -7.67
CA ARG A 363 -3.13 0.69 -8.57
C ARG A 363 -3.65 -0.60 -9.20
N HIS A 364 -2.75 -1.51 -9.59
CA HIS A 364 -3.11 -2.81 -10.13
C HIS A 364 -3.79 -3.70 -9.08
N PHE A 365 -3.24 -3.77 -7.87
CA PHE A 365 -3.82 -4.50 -6.74
C PHE A 365 -5.23 -3.99 -6.43
N ILE A 366 -5.44 -2.66 -6.40
CA ILE A 366 -6.78 -2.08 -6.24
C ILE A 366 -7.73 -2.64 -7.31
N ASN A 367 -7.34 -2.64 -8.58
CA ASN A 367 -8.19 -3.21 -9.64
C ASN A 367 -8.47 -4.71 -9.42
N VAL A 368 -7.48 -5.48 -8.99
CA VAL A 368 -7.64 -6.93 -8.71
C VAL A 368 -8.57 -7.19 -7.52
N VAL A 369 -8.53 -6.35 -6.48
CA VAL A 369 -9.49 -6.40 -5.35
C VAL A 369 -10.90 -6.07 -5.82
N LEU A 370 -11.03 -5.19 -6.81
CA LEU A 370 -12.32 -4.71 -7.32
C LEU A 370 -12.89 -5.53 -8.49
N ASP A 371 -12.30 -6.68 -8.84
CA ASP A 371 -12.77 -7.55 -9.95
C ASP A 371 -14.06 -8.35 -9.65
N GLY A 372 -14.66 -8.13 -8.48
CA GLY A 372 -15.88 -8.80 -8.06
C GLY A 372 -15.63 -10.23 -7.57
N GLU A 373 -16.72 -10.97 -7.34
CA GLU A 373 -16.67 -12.29 -6.68
C GLU A 373 -15.82 -13.34 -7.43
N GLN A 374 -15.78 -13.25 -8.77
CA GLN A 374 -15.02 -14.18 -9.61
C GLN A 374 -13.55 -13.74 -9.80
N GLY A 375 -13.16 -12.59 -9.25
CA GLY A 375 -11.80 -12.07 -9.31
C GLY A 375 -10.79 -12.92 -8.51
N GLU A 376 -9.51 -12.84 -8.89
CA GLU A 376 -8.41 -13.57 -8.24
C GLU A 376 -8.39 -13.33 -6.72
N PHE A 377 -8.52 -12.06 -6.32
CA PHE A 377 -8.50 -11.69 -4.90
C PHE A 377 -9.65 -12.30 -4.12
N ALA A 378 -10.89 -12.11 -4.59
CA ALA A 378 -12.10 -12.58 -3.89
C ALA A 378 -12.08 -14.10 -3.68
N GLN A 379 -11.64 -14.85 -4.69
CA GLN A 379 -11.52 -16.31 -4.61
C GLN A 379 -10.43 -16.74 -3.62
N ALA A 380 -9.25 -16.13 -3.68
CA ALA A 380 -8.14 -16.45 -2.77
C ALA A 380 -8.49 -16.11 -1.32
N PHE A 381 -9.04 -14.91 -1.08
CA PHE A 381 -9.43 -14.43 0.24
C PHE A 381 -10.56 -15.27 0.85
N SER A 382 -11.62 -15.56 0.08
CA SER A 382 -12.73 -16.41 0.55
C SER A 382 -12.26 -17.80 0.96
N LYS A 383 -11.34 -18.40 0.18
CA LYS A 383 -10.73 -19.69 0.51
C LYS A 383 -9.86 -19.61 1.78
N ALA A 384 -9.13 -18.52 1.98
CA ALA A 384 -8.35 -18.30 3.19
C ALA A 384 -9.27 -18.15 4.43
N CYS A 385 -10.35 -17.37 4.32
CA CYS A 385 -11.39 -17.25 5.34
C CYS A 385 -11.98 -18.61 5.72
N GLN A 386 -12.38 -19.43 4.74
CA GLN A 386 -12.91 -20.78 4.98
C GLN A 386 -11.90 -21.67 5.73
N LYS A 387 -10.63 -21.66 5.31
CA LYS A 387 -9.57 -22.43 5.98
C LYS A 387 -9.29 -21.95 7.40
N SER A 388 -9.32 -20.64 7.63
CA SER A 388 -9.14 -20.05 8.94
C SER A 388 -10.31 -20.37 9.87
N GLY A 389 -11.51 -20.65 9.35
CA GLY A 389 -12.72 -20.79 10.15
C GLY A 389 -13.34 -19.44 10.56
N VAL A 390 -12.97 -18.37 9.86
CA VAL A 390 -13.49 -17.00 10.01
C VAL A 390 -14.14 -16.62 8.67
N PRO A 391 -15.40 -17.03 8.43
CA PRO A 391 -16.07 -16.83 7.14
C PRO A 391 -16.42 -15.36 6.86
N LEU A 392 -16.79 -15.08 5.61
CA LEU A 392 -17.49 -13.86 5.25
C LEU A 392 -18.98 -13.99 5.62
N ALA A 393 -19.61 -12.87 5.95
CA ALA A 393 -21.05 -12.82 6.20
C ALA A 393 -21.86 -13.26 4.97
N TYR A 394 -23.05 -13.81 5.21
CA TYR A 394 -23.94 -14.26 4.14
C TYR A 394 -24.36 -13.09 3.25
N GLY A 395 -24.27 -13.27 1.93
CA GLY A 395 -24.60 -12.24 0.96
C GLY A 395 -23.58 -11.09 0.90
N PHE A 396 -22.31 -11.35 1.28
CA PHE A 396 -21.20 -10.42 1.10
C PHE A 396 -21.09 -10.01 -0.38
N ASP A 397 -21.30 -8.73 -0.65
CA ASP A 397 -21.30 -8.17 -2.00
C ASP A 397 -19.94 -7.52 -2.31
N TRP A 398 -19.23 -8.09 -3.27
CA TRP A 398 -17.93 -7.60 -3.72
C TRP A 398 -18.02 -6.34 -4.59
N ASP A 399 -19.18 -6.07 -5.19
CA ASP A 399 -19.37 -5.07 -6.24
C ASP A 399 -20.19 -3.84 -5.80
N GLU A 400 -20.81 -3.90 -4.62
CA GLU A 400 -21.57 -2.78 -4.05
C GLU A 400 -20.71 -1.51 -3.92
N ALA A 401 -21.16 -0.43 -4.57
CA ALA A 401 -20.44 0.83 -4.65
C ALA A 401 -20.88 1.84 -3.58
N ASP A 402 -22.12 1.74 -3.07
CA ASP A 402 -22.64 2.59 -2.01
C ASP A 402 -21.86 2.36 -0.70
N GLU A 403 -21.17 3.39 -0.21
CA GLU A 403 -20.30 3.33 0.98
C GLU A 403 -21.00 2.77 2.23
N ALA A 404 -22.29 3.07 2.41
CA ALA A 404 -23.05 2.60 3.57
C ALA A 404 -23.30 1.08 3.53
N LYS A 405 -23.25 0.49 2.34
CA LYS A 405 -23.60 -0.91 2.06
C LYS A 405 -22.42 -1.76 1.63
N ALA A 406 -21.38 -1.15 1.08
CA ALA A 406 -20.22 -1.83 0.52
C ALA A 406 -19.57 -2.78 1.53
N ASN A 407 -19.46 -4.05 1.14
CA ASN A 407 -18.72 -5.03 1.91
C ASN A 407 -17.23 -5.04 1.57
N CYS A 408 -16.82 -4.55 0.40
CA CYS A 408 -15.42 -4.42 0.01
C CYS A 408 -15.16 -3.03 -0.58
N GLU A 409 -14.22 -2.27 -0.01
CA GLU A 409 -13.88 -0.94 -0.53
C GLU A 409 -12.41 -0.57 -0.34
N ILE A 410 -11.93 0.33 -1.20
CA ILE A 410 -10.64 0.98 -1.02
C ILE A 410 -10.90 2.30 -0.28
N THR A 411 -10.48 2.37 0.98
CA THR A 411 -10.66 3.55 1.82
C THR A 411 -9.67 4.65 1.44
N PHE A 412 -8.42 4.28 1.16
CA PHE A 412 -7.38 5.24 0.81
C PHE A 412 -6.36 4.65 -0.17
N ALA A 413 -6.02 5.41 -1.22
CA ALA A 413 -4.91 5.12 -2.12
C ALA A 413 -3.84 6.21 -2.02
N GLY A 414 -2.72 5.92 -1.36
CA GLY A 414 -1.58 6.83 -1.18
C GLY A 414 -0.44 6.53 -2.14
N LEU A 415 -0.35 7.28 -3.23
CA LEU A 415 0.58 7.03 -4.32
C LEU A 415 1.73 8.04 -4.30
N PHE A 416 2.96 7.56 -4.52
CA PHE A 416 4.14 8.38 -4.74
C PHE A 416 4.67 8.14 -6.16
N ASP A 417 4.61 9.19 -6.97
CA ASP A 417 5.25 9.34 -8.27
C ASP A 417 5.20 8.10 -9.17
N THR A 418 3.98 7.72 -9.58
CA THR A 418 3.70 6.49 -10.32
C THR A 418 4.45 6.42 -11.65
N VAL A 419 5.25 5.37 -11.82
CA VAL A 419 5.94 5.03 -13.06
C VAL A 419 5.57 3.59 -13.41
N ALA A 420 4.91 3.38 -14.55
CA ALA A 420 4.47 2.04 -14.96
C ALA A 420 5.37 1.36 -15.99
N SER A 421 6.14 2.14 -16.78
CA SER A 421 6.81 1.64 -17.99
C SER A 421 7.60 0.35 -17.74
N VAL A 422 7.21 -0.70 -18.46
CA VAL A 422 7.95 -1.96 -18.54
C VAL A 422 9.15 -1.71 -19.43
N VAL A 423 10.31 -1.44 -18.82
CA VAL A 423 11.54 -1.24 -19.58
C VAL A 423 12.00 -2.62 -20.08
N ASP A 424 11.79 -2.91 -21.36
CA ASP A 424 12.47 -3.99 -22.06
C ASP A 424 13.83 -3.46 -22.58
N LEU A 425 14.87 -3.62 -21.76
CA LEU A 425 16.23 -3.18 -22.11
C LEU A 425 16.89 -4.06 -23.18
N LEU A 426 16.35 -5.25 -23.47
CA LEU A 426 16.98 -6.22 -24.37
C LEU A 426 16.52 -6.09 -25.83
N SER A 427 15.31 -5.59 -26.08
CA SER A 427 14.76 -5.51 -27.44
C SER A 427 15.18 -4.28 -28.24
N PHE A 428 15.83 -3.29 -27.62
CA PHE A 428 16.05 -1.96 -28.22
C PHE A 428 14.76 -1.28 -28.76
N ASP A 429 13.57 -1.83 -28.45
CA ASP A 429 12.26 -1.31 -28.83
C ASP A 429 11.63 -0.59 -27.64
N PHE A 430 11.93 0.69 -27.55
CA PHE A 430 11.45 1.58 -26.49
C PHE A 430 10.23 2.39 -26.94
N SER A 431 9.43 1.87 -27.88
CA SER A 431 8.21 2.54 -28.35
C SER A 431 6.96 2.22 -27.49
N THR A 432 7.09 1.31 -26.53
CA THR A 432 6.00 0.76 -25.70
C THR A 432 5.69 1.56 -24.43
N HIS A 433 6.07 2.84 -24.33
CA HIS A 433 5.76 3.70 -23.15
C HIS A 433 4.27 3.89 -22.85
N HIS A 434 3.38 3.37 -23.71
CA HIS A 434 1.92 3.36 -23.55
C HIS A 434 1.33 1.96 -23.33
N ASP A 435 2.13 0.90 -23.44
CA ASP A 435 1.67 -0.48 -23.28
C ASP A 435 2.12 -0.99 -21.90
N ASN A 436 1.19 -0.95 -20.95
CA ASN A 436 1.41 -1.45 -19.60
C ASN A 436 1.22 -2.98 -19.51
N GLY A 437 1.02 -3.68 -20.63
CA GLY A 437 0.65 -5.09 -20.65
C GLY A 437 -0.62 -5.34 -19.84
N ASP A 438 -0.57 -6.29 -18.91
CA ASP A 438 -1.69 -6.62 -18.02
C ASP A 438 -1.85 -5.65 -16.82
N VAL A 439 -0.99 -4.63 -16.69
CA VAL A 439 -0.98 -3.72 -15.53
C VAL A 439 -2.01 -2.61 -15.67
N ARG A 440 -3.15 -2.80 -15.00
CA ARG A 440 -4.25 -1.83 -14.90
C ARG A 440 -3.95 -0.70 -13.92
N LEU A 441 -3.99 0.55 -14.40
CA LEU A 441 -3.67 1.75 -13.60
C LEU A 441 -4.89 2.62 -13.29
N TRP A 442 -5.94 2.58 -14.10
CA TRP A 442 -7.14 3.40 -13.84
C TRP A 442 -7.83 2.96 -12.55
N LEU A 443 -8.18 3.92 -11.69
CA LEU A 443 -8.86 3.64 -10.42
C LEU A 443 -10.33 4.05 -10.51
N ASP A 444 -11.24 3.20 -10.03
CA ASP A 444 -12.68 3.48 -10.07
C ASP A 444 -13.08 4.51 -8.99
N PRO A 445 -13.47 5.75 -9.37
CA PRO A 445 -13.84 6.76 -8.39
C PRO A 445 -15.14 6.43 -7.63
N GLN A 446 -15.94 5.44 -8.05
CA GLN A 446 -17.13 5.01 -7.30
C GLN A 446 -16.80 4.07 -6.16
N ARG A 447 -15.69 3.33 -6.25
CA ARG A 447 -15.30 2.27 -5.30
C ARG A 447 -14.00 2.56 -4.55
N VAL A 448 -13.29 3.61 -4.95
CA VAL A 448 -12.15 4.18 -4.23
C VAL A 448 -12.59 5.46 -3.54
N ARG A 449 -12.62 5.46 -2.19
CA ARG A 449 -13.14 6.57 -1.38
C ARG A 449 -12.20 7.77 -1.35
N ARG A 450 -10.89 7.55 -1.49
CA ARG A 450 -9.88 8.61 -1.56
C ARG A 450 -8.66 8.14 -2.32
N ALA A 451 -8.13 8.99 -3.19
CA ALA A 451 -6.83 8.80 -3.81
C ALA A 451 -5.99 10.09 -3.71
N VAL A 452 -4.76 9.98 -3.23
CA VAL A 452 -3.79 11.07 -3.16
C VAL A 452 -2.52 10.62 -3.88
N HIS A 453 -2.09 11.38 -4.88
CA HIS A 453 -0.88 11.11 -5.65
C HIS A 453 0.11 12.25 -5.49
N LEU A 454 1.29 11.97 -4.93
CA LEU A 454 2.38 12.94 -4.81
C LEU A 454 3.37 12.73 -5.95
N THR A 455 3.52 13.70 -6.84
CA THR A 455 4.34 13.60 -8.06
C THR A 455 5.54 14.53 -7.98
N ALA A 456 6.64 14.12 -8.61
CA ALA A 456 7.84 14.93 -8.74
C ALA A 456 7.67 16.00 -9.82
N ASP A 457 8.18 17.21 -9.54
CA ASP A 457 8.18 18.33 -10.48
C ASP A 457 8.84 17.92 -11.82
N PRO A 458 8.14 18.12 -12.96
CA PRO A 458 8.57 17.60 -14.25
C PRO A 458 9.80 18.32 -14.84
N SER A 459 10.22 19.44 -14.26
CA SER A 459 11.46 20.12 -14.62
C SER A 459 12.66 19.65 -13.80
N ILE A 460 12.44 18.88 -12.73
CA ILE A 460 13.50 18.32 -11.87
C ILE A 460 13.63 16.82 -12.13
N GLU A 461 12.53 16.06 -12.02
CA GLU A 461 12.49 14.69 -12.52
C GLU A 461 12.26 14.70 -14.02
N CYS A 462 13.34 14.62 -14.79
CA CYS A 462 13.29 14.70 -16.25
C CYS A 462 13.86 13.46 -16.93
N ARG A 463 14.06 12.34 -16.22
CA ARG A 463 14.65 11.14 -16.84
C ARG A 463 13.70 10.51 -17.85
N TYR A 464 14.27 10.10 -18.97
CA TYR A 464 13.53 9.51 -20.08
C TYR A 464 12.68 8.29 -19.68
N ASN A 465 13.25 7.38 -18.88
CA ASN A 465 12.57 6.13 -18.47
C ASN A 465 11.72 6.25 -17.20
N PHE A 466 11.49 7.47 -16.71
CA PHE A 466 10.69 7.71 -15.49
C PHE A 466 9.39 8.44 -15.86
N SER A 467 8.70 7.97 -16.90
CA SER A 467 7.46 8.60 -17.35
C SER A 467 6.36 8.55 -16.28
N LEU A 468 5.77 9.69 -15.97
CA LEU A 468 4.71 9.80 -14.97
C LEU A 468 3.39 9.23 -15.50
N ASN A 469 2.70 8.44 -14.69
CA ASN A 469 1.33 8.01 -14.95
C ASN A 469 0.38 8.79 -14.02
N HIS A 470 -0.36 9.73 -14.59
CA HIS A 470 -1.24 10.62 -13.83
C HIS A 470 -2.36 9.84 -13.13
N LEU A 471 -2.82 10.37 -12.01
CA LEU A 471 -4.06 9.94 -11.39
C LEU A 471 -5.23 10.31 -12.32
N ASN A 472 -6.17 9.39 -12.51
CA ASN A 472 -7.36 9.68 -13.33
C ASN A 472 -8.37 10.54 -12.56
N SER A 473 -9.34 11.12 -13.26
CA SER A 473 -10.54 11.74 -12.66
C SER A 473 -10.31 12.92 -11.70
N VAL A 474 -9.10 13.47 -11.59
CA VAL A 474 -8.75 14.56 -10.64
C VAL A 474 -9.64 15.80 -10.83
N ASP A 475 -9.99 16.13 -12.08
CA ASP A 475 -10.87 17.26 -12.40
C ASP A 475 -12.37 16.99 -12.12
N SER A 476 -12.76 15.72 -12.01
CA SER A 476 -14.17 15.29 -11.94
C SER A 476 -14.56 14.67 -10.59
N ALA A 477 -13.59 14.26 -9.78
CA ALA A 477 -13.78 13.56 -8.52
C ALA A 477 -13.00 14.29 -7.42
N ALA A 478 -13.69 15.08 -6.59
CA ALA A 478 -13.07 15.89 -5.53
C ALA A 478 -12.32 15.06 -4.47
N HIS A 479 -12.56 13.75 -4.42
CA HIS A 479 -11.86 12.80 -3.57
C HIS A 479 -10.62 12.17 -4.20
N PHE A 480 -10.25 12.57 -5.42
CA PHE A 480 -8.99 12.22 -6.07
C PHE A 480 -8.15 13.48 -6.21
N HIS A 481 -6.90 13.43 -5.76
CA HIS A 481 -6.06 14.61 -5.69
C HIS A 481 -4.61 14.30 -6.07
N GLU A 482 -4.01 15.15 -6.90
CA GLU A 482 -2.63 14.98 -7.36
C GLU A 482 -1.82 16.25 -7.06
N PHE A 483 -0.76 16.11 -6.25
CA PHE A 483 0.16 17.20 -5.94
C PHE A 483 1.38 17.12 -6.86
N VAL A 484 1.76 18.26 -7.46
CA VAL A 484 3.08 18.43 -8.10
C VAL A 484 4.01 19.06 -7.09
N LEU A 485 5.07 18.34 -6.71
CA LEU A 485 5.93 18.70 -5.58
C LEU A 485 7.37 18.94 -6.04
N PRO A 486 8.07 19.95 -5.48
CA PRO A 486 9.47 20.20 -5.79
C PRO A 486 10.39 19.03 -5.44
N GLY A 487 11.27 18.63 -6.35
CA GLY A 487 12.25 17.56 -6.13
C GLY A 487 12.19 16.48 -7.21
N ALA A 488 13.13 15.55 -7.15
CA ALA A 488 13.19 14.40 -8.05
C ALA A 488 12.37 13.21 -7.53
N HIS A 489 12.28 12.12 -8.31
CA HIS A 489 11.50 10.92 -8.00
C HIS A 489 11.64 10.39 -6.55
N SER A 490 12.88 10.16 -6.10
CA SER A 490 13.17 9.65 -4.76
C SER A 490 13.27 10.74 -3.69
N ASP A 491 13.25 12.02 -4.09
CA ASP A 491 12.98 13.10 -3.14
C ASP A 491 11.50 13.05 -2.71
N ILE A 492 10.59 12.57 -3.56
CA ILE A 492 9.17 12.38 -3.25
C ILE A 492 8.93 11.06 -2.49
N GLY A 493 9.37 9.94 -3.07
CA GLY A 493 9.11 8.61 -2.52
C GLY A 493 10.06 8.15 -1.42
N GLY A 494 11.18 8.86 -1.20
CA GLY A 494 12.25 8.43 -0.30
C GLY A 494 13.27 7.50 -0.98
N GLY A 495 14.30 7.13 -0.21
CA GLY A 495 15.42 6.30 -0.68
C GLY A 495 16.77 7.03 -0.70
N TYR A 496 16.79 8.36 -0.60
CA TYR A 496 18.04 9.11 -0.39
C TYR A 496 18.40 9.19 1.09
N HIS A 497 19.70 9.14 1.38
CA HIS A 497 20.21 9.16 2.75
C HIS A 497 20.14 10.55 3.35
N SER A 498 19.84 10.61 4.65
CA SER A 498 20.12 11.79 5.47
C SER A 498 21.31 11.55 6.39
N ARG A 499 22.02 12.61 6.77
CA ARG A 499 23.03 12.52 7.84
C ARG A 499 22.46 12.01 9.17
N LEU A 500 21.19 12.30 9.46
CA LEU A 500 20.52 11.92 10.71
C LEU A 500 20.25 10.42 10.81
N SER A 501 20.42 9.69 9.71
CA SER A 501 20.15 8.26 9.64
C SER A 501 21.33 7.43 10.16
N TYR A 502 22.44 8.08 10.51
CA TYR A 502 23.70 7.47 10.92
C TYR A 502 24.15 7.95 12.30
N ASN A 503 24.83 7.07 13.03
CA ASN A 503 25.30 7.36 14.40
C ASN A 503 26.35 8.49 14.48
N ASN A 504 27.05 8.77 13.39
CA ASN A 504 28.12 9.76 13.34
C ASN A 504 27.69 10.97 12.50
N SER A 505 27.47 12.12 13.14
CA SER A 505 26.97 13.35 12.50
C SER A 505 27.94 13.98 11.50
N ASP A 506 29.23 13.63 11.54
CA ASP A 506 30.25 14.05 10.58
C ASP A 506 30.47 13.02 9.45
N TYR A 507 29.61 12.00 9.34
CA TYR A 507 29.68 11.04 8.24
C TYR A 507 29.00 11.58 6.99
N LEU A 508 29.80 12.12 6.06
CA LEU A 508 29.28 12.77 4.86
C LEU A 508 29.14 11.84 3.65
N LEU A 509 29.75 10.65 3.62
CA LEU A 509 29.68 9.76 2.45
C LEU A 509 28.23 9.53 1.94
N PRO A 510 27.24 9.21 2.80
CA PRO A 510 25.90 8.89 2.31
C PRO A 510 25.19 10.06 1.62
N ILE A 511 25.62 11.29 1.90
CA ILE A 511 25.05 12.55 1.37
C ILE A 511 25.97 13.22 0.33
N LEU A 512 27.14 12.63 0.04
CA LEU A 512 28.05 13.14 -0.98
C LEU A 512 27.61 12.63 -2.35
N GLU A 513 26.98 13.51 -3.12
CA GLU A 513 26.56 13.22 -4.49
C GLU A 513 27.72 13.52 -5.46
N LYS A 514 28.07 12.53 -6.27
CA LYS A 514 28.92 12.70 -7.46
C LYS A 514 28.25 12.06 -8.66
N LYS A 515 27.77 12.87 -9.59
CA LYS A 515 27.01 12.41 -10.75
C LYS A 515 27.68 12.83 -12.05
N LEU A 516 27.87 11.90 -13.00
CA LEU A 516 28.32 12.20 -14.36
C LEU A 516 27.11 12.69 -15.16
N VAL A 517 26.94 13.99 -15.29
CA VAL A 517 25.76 14.57 -15.94
C VAL A 517 25.90 14.64 -17.46
N LYS A 518 27.13 14.70 -17.97
CA LYS A 518 27.37 14.71 -19.40
C LYS A 518 28.74 14.16 -19.79
N ARG A 519 28.75 13.32 -20.83
CA ARG A 519 29.93 12.92 -21.58
C ARG A 519 29.82 13.36 -23.03
N VAL A 520 30.93 13.77 -23.60
CA VAL A 520 31.04 14.13 -25.02
C VAL A 520 32.36 13.57 -25.53
N SER A 521 32.32 12.82 -26.63
CA SER A 521 33.51 12.32 -27.29
C SER A 521 33.59 12.82 -28.74
N ARG A 522 34.83 13.02 -29.23
CA ARG A 522 35.09 13.38 -30.63
C ARG A 522 36.44 12.83 -31.09
N SER A 523 36.43 12.11 -32.21
CA SER A 523 37.65 11.59 -32.85
C SER A 523 38.45 12.72 -33.52
N PHE A 524 39.76 12.51 -33.64
CA PHE A 524 40.69 13.38 -34.36
C PHE A 524 41.70 12.57 -35.19
N SER A 525 42.14 13.11 -36.34
CA SER A 525 43.11 12.44 -37.22
C SER A 525 44.57 12.89 -37.04
N ASP A 526 44.79 14.10 -36.56
CA ASP A 526 46.10 14.74 -36.42
C ASP A 526 46.11 15.77 -35.27
N ARG A 527 47.25 16.44 -35.06
CA ARG A 527 47.42 17.41 -33.96
C ARG A 527 46.51 18.65 -34.07
N TRP A 528 46.28 19.19 -35.26
CA TRP A 528 45.41 20.36 -35.44
C TRP A 528 43.94 19.98 -35.25
N ASP A 529 43.59 18.78 -35.70
CA ASP A 529 42.28 18.21 -35.50
C ASP A 529 42.01 17.86 -34.03
N LYS A 530 43.05 17.50 -33.27
CA LYS A 530 42.99 17.28 -31.82
C LYS A 530 42.54 18.53 -31.07
N ASP A 531 43.14 19.68 -31.36
CA ASP A 531 42.78 20.95 -30.70
C ASP A 531 41.33 21.35 -31.03
N ARG A 532 40.89 21.14 -32.28
CA ARG A 532 39.49 21.36 -32.69
C ARG A 532 38.53 20.39 -32.01
N ALA A 533 38.93 19.13 -31.85
CA ALA A 533 38.14 18.12 -31.15
C ALA A 533 37.97 18.49 -29.67
N GLU A 534 39.04 18.91 -28.99
CA GLU A 534 38.96 19.40 -27.61
C GLU A 534 38.05 20.62 -27.47
N GLN A 535 38.21 21.63 -28.33
CA GLN A 535 37.36 22.83 -28.30
C GLN A 535 35.87 22.49 -28.49
N TYR A 536 35.57 21.55 -29.40
CA TYR A 536 34.21 21.05 -29.59
C TYR A 536 33.66 20.37 -28.34
N VAL A 537 34.43 19.47 -27.74
CA VAL A 537 34.05 18.76 -26.51
C VAL A 537 33.76 19.77 -25.39
N ARG A 538 34.67 20.71 -25.14
CA ARG A 538 34.51 21.75 -24.12
C ARG A 538 33.27 22.62 -24.37
N ARG A 539 33.04 23.04 -25.62
CA ARG A 539 31.85 23.81 -25.98
C ARG A 539 30.56 23.04 -25.69
N LYS A 540 30.49 21.76 -26.05
CA LYS A 540 29.29 20.94 -25.83
C LYS A 540 29.01 20.70 -24.35
N LEU A 541 30.05 20.50 -23.53
CA LEU A 541 29.89 20.41 -22.08
C LEU A 541 29.43 21.75 -21.47
N ALA A 542 29.96 22.88 -21.96
CA ALA A 542 29.52 24.20 -21.53
C ALA A 542 28.05 24.48 -21.92
N GLU A 543 27.63 24.11 -23.14
CA GLU A 543 26.24 24.21 -23.59
C GLU A 543 25.30 23.42 -22.67
N TYR A 544 25.65 22.18 -22.32
CA TYR A 544 24.88 21.37 -21.37
C TYR A 544 24.81 22.04 -19.99
N LYS A 545 25.95 22.46 -19.45
CA LYS A 545 26.02 23.16 -18.16
C LYS A 545 25.10 24.38 -18.14
N GLN A 546 25.08 25.20 -19.19
CA GLN A 546 24.19 26.37 -19.24
C GLN A 546 22.70 26.00 -19.22
N ARG A 547 22.31 24.92 -19.90
CA ARG A 547 20.92 24.41 -19.87
C ARG A 547 20.51 24.00 -18.46
N ASP A 548 21.42 23.33 -17.76
CA ASP A 548 21.20 22.84 -16.41
C ASP A 548 21.18 23.99 -15.39
N LEU A 549 22.06 24.98 -15.52
CA LEU A 549 21.99 26.19 -14.69
C LEU A 549 20.67 26.96 -14.88
N ALA A 550 20.06 26.89 -16.07
CA ALA A 550 18.78 27.54 -16.34
C ALA A 550 17.60 26.90 -15.59
N THR A 551 17.74 25.66 -15.08
CA THR A 551 16.72 25.03 -14.22
C THR A 551 16.92 25.30 -12.72
N GLY A 552 17.98 26.03 -12.35
CA GLY A 552 18.24 26.46 -10.98
C GLY A 552 19.42 25.76 -10.30
N TRP A 553 20.10 24.84 -10.98
CA TRP A 553 21.31 24.20 -10.42
C TRP A 553 22.42 25.23 -10.18
N GLN A 554 23.22 25.01 -9.13
CA GLN A 554 24.25 25.97 -8.73
C GLN A 554 25.53 25.78 -9.53
N LYS A 555 26.09 26.88 -10.05
CA LYS A 555 27.35 26.86 -10.81
C LYS A 555 28.53 26.26 -10.01
N SER A 556 28.53 26.46 -8.69
CA SER A 556 29.54 25.97 -7.75
C SER A 556 29.57 24.46 -7.59
N ASP A 557 28.49 23.76 -7.95
CA ASP A 557 28.38 22.31 -7.79
C ASP A 557 29.03 21.54 -8.95
N TYR A 558 29.33 22.21 -10.06
CA TYR A 558 29.94 21.57 -11.21
C TYR A 558 31.46 21.61 -11.11
N THR A 559 32.09 20.46 -11.38
CA THR A 559 33.54 20.40 -11.53
C THR A 559 33.98 21.09 -12.81
N GLU A 560 35.27 21.42 -12.89
CA GLU A 560 35.89 21.68 -14.18
C GLU A 560 35.79 20.42 -15.07
N PRO A 561 35.48 20.57 -16.38
CA PRO A 561 35.41 19.43 -17.29
C PRO A 561 36.70 18.62 -17.32
N GLN A 562 36.60 17.32 -17.06
CA GLN A 562 37.72 16.39 -17.14
C GLN A 562 37.90 15.97 -18.61
N ILE A 563 39.07 16.27 -19.19
CA ILE A 563 39.38 15.96 -20.59
C ILE A 563 40.44 14.87 -20.63
N GLU A 564 40.13 13.78 -21.33
CA GLU A 564 41.00 12.64 -21.55
C GLU A 564 41.31 12.46 -23.04
N PHE A 565 42.54 12.08 -23.36
CA PHE A 565 43.00 11.82 -24.72
C PHE A 565 43.35 10.35 -24.89
N ILE A 566 42.62 9.68 -25.78
CA ILE A 566 42.79 8.26 -26.08
C ILE A 566 43.41 8.15 -27.47
N ASN A 567 44.65 7.66 -27.57
CA ASN A 567 45.34 7.51 -28.85
C ASN A 567 45.08 6.13 -29.46
N HIS A 568 44.81 6.07 -30.77
CA HIS A 568 44.60 4.79 -31.47
C HIS A 568 45.95 4.28 -32.05
N GLY A 569 46.76 3.62 -31.21
CA GLY A 569 47.98 2.93 -31.63
C GLY A 569 49.11 3.85 -32.11
N LYS A 570 49.88 3.44 -33.13
CA LYS A 570 51.08 4.14 -33.66
C LYS A 570 50.79 5.31 -34.62
N LYS A 571 49.52 5.64 -34.88
CA LYS A 571 49.11 6.75 -35.77
C LYS A 571 48.84 8.02 -34.96
N GLU A 572 48.94 9.19 -35.58
CA GLU A 572 48.67 10.50 -34.94
C GLU A 572 47.19 10.76 -34.58
N GLY A 573 46.29 9.82 -34.89
CA GLY A 573 44.86 9.93 -34.62
C GLY A 573 44.42 9.35 -33.28
N GLY A 574 43.33 9.88 -32.75
CA GLY A 574 42.79 9.49 -31.46
C GLY A 574 41.35 9.94 -31.22
N ARG A 575 40.94 9.95 -29.94
CA ARG A 575 39.66 10.43 -29.46
C ARG A 575 39.86 11.34 -28.25
N VAL A 576 39.16 12.46 -28.22
CA VAL A 576 39.01 13.30 -27.02
C VAL A 576 37.72 12.90 -26.34
N VAL A 577 37.76 12.61 -25.04
CA VAL A 577 36.59 12.32 -24.21
C VAL A 577 36.54 13.36 -23.10
N GLY A 578 35.44 14.11 -23.02
CA GLY A 578 35.18 15.07 -21.96
C GLY A 578 34.06 14.60 -21.05
N ARG A 579 34.24 14.77 -19.74
CA ARG A 579 33.28 14.39 -18.70
C ARG A 579 32.99 15.59 -17.80
N LEU A 580 31.71 15.89 -17.60
CA LEU A 580 31.23 16.93 -16.69
C LEU A 580 30.51 16.27 -15.51
N TYR A 581 30.95 16.61 -14.30
CA TYR A 581 30.36 16.10 -13.06
C TYR A 581 29.70 17.22 -12.28
N ILE A 582 28.62 16.86 -11.58
CA ILE A 582 28.14 17.60 -10.41
C ILE A 582 28.65 16.88 -9.15
N GLN A 583 29.18 17.64 -8.19
CA GLN A 583 29.72 17.16 -6.92
C GLN A 583 29.28 18.08 -5.79
N ARG A 584 28.48 17.55 -4.87
CA ARG A 584 27.73 18.36 -3.88
C ARG A 584 27.37 17.53 -2.64
N LYS A 585 26.93 18.21 -1.58
CA LYS A 585 26.38 17.59 -0.36
C LYS A 585 24.86 17.74 -0.39
N VAL A 586 24.12 16.66 -0.55
CA VAL A 586 22.65 16.68 -0.72
C VAL A 586 22.01 15.85 0.36
N GLU A 587 21.03 16.43 1.04
CA GLU A 587 20.35 15.85 2.18
C GLU A 587 19.04 15.17 1.77
N GLY A 588 18.80 13.94 2.23
CA GLY A 588 17.59 13.16 1.95
C GLY A 588 16.32 13.63 2.68
N GLU A 589 16.41 14.70 3.48
CA GLU A 589 15.36 15.24 4.34
C GLU A 589 14.11 15.68 3.58
N LEU A 590 14.21 16.02 2.30
CA LEU A 590 13.05 16.45 1.51
C LEU A 590 11.94 15.39 1.47
N SER A 591 12.31 14.11 1.38
CA SER A 591 11.35 13.00 1.44
C SER A 591 10.55 12.96 2.74
N ARG A 592 11.10 13.49 3.84
CA ARG A 592 10.42 13.53 5.16
C ARG A 592 9.35 14.60 5.24
N LEU A 593 9.44 15.64 4.41
CA LEU A 593 8.37 16.63 4.23
C LEU A 593 7.16 15.98 3.56
N TYR A 594 7.41 15.17 2.53
CA TYR A 594 6.37 14.50 1.78
C TYR A 594 5.82 13.25 2.48
N LEU A 595 6.62 12.61 3.35
CA LEU A 595 6.13 11.63 4.30
C LEU A 595 5.07 12.25 5.22
N ARG A 596 5.35 13.43 5.80
CA ARG A 596 4.40 14.15 6.68
C ARG A 596 3.14 14.58 5.94
N LEU A 597 3.28 15.02 4.70
CA LEU A 597 2.15 15.34 3.84
C LEU A 597 1.24 14.12 3.63
N MET A 598 1.80 13.00 3.18
CA MET A 598 1.01 11.78 2.96
C MET A 598 0.43 11.23 4.27
N TYR A 599 1.24 11.17 5.32
CA TYR A 599 0.82 10.72 6.65
C TYR A 599 -0.37 11.54 7.16
N GLY A 600 -0.27 12.88 7.16
CA GLY A 600 -1.33 13.73 7.69
C GLY A 600 -2.62 13.64 6.86
N LEU A 601 -2.50 13.51 5.52
CA LEU A 601 -3.66 13.31 4.66
C LEU A 601 -4.29 11.93 4.85
N ALA A 602 -3.50 10.89 5.11
CA ALA A 602 -4.00 9.55 5.42
C ALA A 602 -4.72 9.54 6.77
N GLU A 603 -4.11 10.11 7.81
CA GLU A 603 -4.70 10.25 9.15
C GLU A 603 -6.01 11.04 9.11
N PHE A 604 -6.05 12.17 8.39
CA PHE A 604 -7.27 12.96 8.19
C PHE A 604 -8.43 12.15 7.58
N GLN A 605 -8.11 11.16 6.75
CA GLN A 605 -9.09 10.26 6.11
C GLN A 605 -9.35 9.00 6.94
N GLY A 606 -8.86 8.97 8.18
CA GLY A 606 -9.10 7.91 9.14
C GLY A 606 -8.26 6.65 8.90
N VAL A 607 -7.19 6.70 8.10
CA VAL A 607 -6.20 5.60 8.03
C VAL A 607 -5.60 5.39 9.43
N PRO A 608 -5.51 4.15 9.94
CA PRO A 608 -5.06 3.88 11.30
C PRO A 608 -3.53 3.96 11.35
N VAL A 609 -3.00 5.19 11.34
CA VAL A 609 -1.58 5.48 11.48
C VAL A 609 -1.34 6.24 12.78
N ALA A 610 -0.24 5.94 13.46
CA ALA A 610 0.11 6.54 14.75
C ALA A 610 1.47 7.23 14.68
N ASP A 611 1.58 8.38 15.35
CA ASP A 611 2.83 9.15 15.52
C ASP A 611 3.19 9.41 16.99
N ASP A 612 2.62 8.61 17.89
CA ASP A 612 2.82 8.69 19.35
C ASP A 612 2.52 10.09 19.90
N ASP A 613 1.34 10.63 19.60
CA ASP A 613 0.92 12.01 19.94
C ASP A 613 1.92 13.07 19.45
N GLY A 614 2.49 12.83 18.26
CA GLY A 614 3.50 13.68 17.63
C GLY A 614 4.93 13.53 18.15
N PHE A 615 5.18 12.65 19.13
CA PHE A 615 6.53 12.40 19.68
C PHE A 615 7.48 11.84 18.61
N LEU A 616 6.98 10.95 17.73
CA LEU A 616 7.73 10.34 16.64
C LEU A 616 8.56 11.35 15.83
N TRP A 617 7.96 12.51 15.51
CA TRP A 617 8.56 13.50 14.63
C TRP A 617 9.76 14.23 15.24
N GLN A 618 9.93 14.10 16.55
CA GLN A 618 10.96 14.77 17.35
C GLN A 618 11.95 13.79 17.99
N ASP A 619 11.64 12.49 17.98
CA ASP A 619 12.43 11.45 18.59
C ASP A 619 13.85 11.38 18.00
N PRO A 620 14.90 11.61 18.81
CA PRO A 620 16.29 11.54 18.35
C PRO A 620 16.72 10.14 17.91
N ASP A 621 16.10 9.08 18.41
CA ASP A 621 16.42 7.68 18.09
C ASP A 621 15.74 7.23 16.79
N ARG A 622 14.72 7.97 16.33
CA ARG A 622 14.00 7.73 15.07
C ARG A 622 14.48 8.67 13.96
N GLY A 623 15.78 8.65 13.70
CA GLY A 623 16.45 9.50 12.70
C GLY A 623 15.82 9.49 11.30
N ALA A 624 15.19 8.38 10.89
CA ALA A 624 14.49 8.24 9.61
C ALA A 624 13.24 9.15 9.44
N TYR A 625 12.68 9.64 10.56
CA TYR A 625 11.47 10.46 10.63
C TYR A 625 11.77 11.91 11.00
N ARG A 626 12.83 12.12 11.79
CA ARG A 626 13.23 13.41 12.33
C ARG A 626 13.72 14.37 11.25
N VAL A 627 13.43 15.66 11.45
CA VAL A 627 13.93 16.76 10.62
C VAL A 627 14.64 17.78 11.52
N VAL A 628 15.79 18.29 11.05
CA VAL A 628 16.55 19.37 11.70
C VAL A 628 16.75 20.52 10.73
N ASP A 629 17.09 21.69 11.26
CA ASP A 629 17.47 22.84 10.44
C ASP A 629 18.93 22.71 9.98
N PHE A 630 19.22 23.17 8.77
CA PHE A 630 20.55 23.12 8.17
C PHE A 630 21.40 24.32 8.66
N PRO A 631 22.43 24.11 9.51
CA PRO A 631 23.10 25.22 10.22
C PRO A 631 23.92 26.15 9.32
N GLU A 632 24.38 25.67 8.16
CA GLU A 632 25.26 26.43 7.25
C GLU A 632 24.50 27.20 6.16
N GLN A 633 23.21 26.95 5.96
CA GLN A 633 22.43 27.45 4.80
C GLN A 633 21.16 28.25 5.19
N SER A 634 20.70 28.17 6.44
CA SER A 634 19.34 28.59 6.82
C SER A 634 19.15 30.07 7.12
N ASN A 635 20.19 30.85 7.41
CA ASN A 635 19.98 32.18 8.00
C ASN A 635 19.34 33.23 7.05
N ASN A 636 19.22 32.98 5.74
CA ASN A 636 18.61 33.92 4.78
C ASN A 636 17.82 33.29 3.60
N ILE A 637 17.68 31.96 3.51
CA ILE A 637 17.14 31.28 2.31
C ILE A 637 15.63 31.01 2.42
N LEU A 638 15.17 30.42 3.54
CA LEU A 638 13.75 30.24 3.80
C LEU A 638 13.20 31.40 4.64
N ALA A 639 11.95 31.80 4.38
CA ALA A 639 11.24 32.73 5.27
C ALA A 639 11.05 32.18 6.70
N THR A 640 11.01 30.86 6.86
CA THR A 640 10.90 30.12 8.13
C THR A 640 11.78 28.88 8.07
N SER A 641 12.26 28.36 9.21
CA SER A 641 13.17 27.19 9.21
C SER A 641 12.56 25.94 8.54
N PHE A 642 13.39 25.02 8.04
CA PHE A 642 12.93 23.81 7.34
C PHE A 642 12.14 22.89 8.28
N LYS A 643 12.54 22.82 9.56
CA LYS A 643 11.77 22.16 10.62
C LYS A 643 10.37 22.77 10.77
N THR A 644 10.27 24.10 10.75
CA THR A 644 8.99 24.82 10.86
C THR A 644 8.09 24.55 9.66
N LEU A 645 8.65 24.51 8.45
CA LEU A 645 7.91 24.13 7.23
C LEU A 645 7.32 22.72 7.33
N ASN A 646 8.11 21.75 7.81
CA ASN A 646 7.68 20.37 7.99
C ASN A 646 6.50 20.25 8.96
N GLN A 647 6.57 20.96 10.10
CA GLN A 647 5.46 20.97 11.06
C GLN A 647 4.21 21.62 10.44
N LYS A 648 4.36 22.77 9.76
CA LYS A 648 3.26 23.46 9.11
C LYS A 648 2.55 22.56 8.08
N VAL A 649 3.30 21.84 7.25
CA VAL A 649 2.73 20.91 6.27
C VAL A 649 2.01 19.74 6.94
N LEU A 650 2.59 19.16 8.00
CA LEU A 650 1.93 18.12 8.78
C LEU A 650 0.59 18.62 9.34
N ASP A 651 0.58 19.76 10.02
CA ASP A 651 -0.63 20.32 10.64
C ASP A 651 -1.72 20.62 9.60
N MET A 652 -1.36 21.19 8.45
CA MET A 652 -2.30 21.44 7.36
C MET A 652 -2.84 20.14 6.74
N ALA A 653 -2.01 19.11 6.63
CA ALA A 653 -2.38 17.78 6.14
C ALA A 653 -3.36 17.07 7.09
N LYS A 654 -3.06 17.06 8.40
CA LYS A 654 -3.96 16.52 9.44
C LYS A 654 -5.32 17.22 9.48
N GLN A 655 -5.39 18.46 8.99
CA GLN A 655 -6.62 19.25 8.89
C GLN A 655 -7.30 19.16 7.51
N GLY A 656 -6.79 18.36 6.58
CA GLY A 656 -7.36 18.22 5.23
C GLY A 656 -7.35 19.50 4.40
N GLN A 657 -6.37 20.40 4.60
CA GLN A 657 -6.31 21.71 3.95
C GLN A 657 -5.66 21.66 2.56
N TYR A 658 -6.20 20.83 1.64
CA TYR A 658 -5.66 20.57 0.30
C TYR A 658 -5.25 21.84 -0.47
N ALA A 659 -6.15 22.82 -0.62
CA ALA A 659 -5.85 24.04 -1.38
C ALA A 659 -4.70 24.88 -0.77
N LYS A 660 -4.56 24.88 0.57
CA LYS A 660 -3.43 25.58 1.22
C LYS A 660 -2.13 24.80 1.03
N LEU A 661 -2.20 23.47 1.10
CA LEU A 661 -1.05 22.60 0.83
C LEU A 661 -0.55 22.78 -0.61
N GLU A 662 -1.43 22.85 -1.60
CA GLU A 662 -1.04 23.15 -3.00
C GLU A 662 -0.32 24.49 -3.10
N SER A 663 -0.87 25.54 -2.46
CA SER A 663 -0.25 26.87 -2.47
C SER A 663 1.10 26.95 -1.74
N GLU A 664 1.40 25.99 -0.86
CA GLU A 664 2.65 25.94 -0.10
C GLU A 664 3.85 25.58 -0.99
N PHE A 665 3.61 24.84 -2.09
CA PHE A 665 4.62 24.29 -2.99
C PHE A 665 4.74 25.07 -4.31
N ASP A 666 4.62 26.40 -4.24
CA ASP A 666 4.74 27.27 -5.39
C ASP A 666 6.17 27.38 -5.96
N ALA A 667 6.33 28.14 -7.05
CA ALA A 667 7.62 28.36 -7.70
C ALA A 667 8.67 28.99 -6.77
N LYS A 668 8.24 29.82 -5.81
CA LYS A 668 9.14 30.43 -4.83
C LYS A 668 9.64 29.36 -3.86
N ARG A 669 8.74 28.53 -3.31
CA ARG A 669 9.12 27.42 -2.42
C ARG A 669 10.08 26.46 -3.11
N LYS A 670 9.84 26.12 -4.39
CA LYS A 670 10.77 25.32 -5.19
C LYS A 670 12.18 25.91 -5.22
N GLN A 671 12.31 27.21 -5.48
CA GLN A 671 13.61 27.89 -5.50
C GLN A 671 14.29 27.87 -4.13
N GLU A 672 13.56 28.12 -3.05
CA GLU A 672 14.11 28.08 -1.69
C GLU A 672 14.64 26.68 -1.34
N LEU A 673 13.88 25.62 -1.64
CA LEU A 673 14.30 24.23 -1.40
C LEU A 673 15.52 23.82 -2.24
N MET A 674 15.59 24.30 -3.49
CA MET A 674 16.76 24.07 -4.36
C MET A 674 18.02 24.76 -3.83
N GLN A 675 17.88 25.98 -3.28
CA GLN A 675 18.98 26.73 -2.67
C GLN A 675 19.48 26.09 -1.37
N LEU A 676 18.61 25.38 -0.63
CA LEU A 676 19.00 24.54 0.50
C LEU A 676 19.69 23.23 0.11
N ASN A 677 19.88 23.00 -1.18
CA ASN A 677 20.56 21.81 -1.70
C ASN A 677 19.85 20.49 -1.35
N LEU A 678 18.51 20.49 -1.41
CA LEU A 678 17.67 19.34 -1.07
C LEU A 678 17.21 18.50 -2.26
N PHE A 679 17.53 18.91 -3.49
CA PHE A 679 17.15 18.16 -4.69
C PHE A 679 18.29 17.27 -5.13
N HIS A 680 18.03 15.99 -5.34
CA HIS A 680 19.04 15.10 -5.93
C HIS A 680 19.05 15.23 -7.45
N HIS A 681 20.23 15.18 -8.05
CA HIS A 681 20.37 15.21 -9.50
C HIS A 681 20.10 13.81 -10.07
N SER A 682 18.82 13.48 -10.23
CA SER A 682 18.40 12.11 -10.54
C SER A 682 18.88 11.61 -11.90
N SER A 683 19.00 12.50 -12.89
CA SER A 683 19.48 12.20 -14.24
C SER A 683 21.01 12.14 -14.35
N ASP A 684 21.51 11.37 -15.32
CA ASP A 684 22.93 11.31 -15.68
C ASP A 684 23.16 10.99 -17.16
N ASP A 685 24.40 10.76 -17.54
CA ASP A 685 24.81 10.42 -18.90
C ASP A 685 24.60 8.93 -19.28
N SER A 686 24.11 8.09 -18.37
CA SER A 686 23.82 6.68 -18.68
C SER A 686 22.63 6.55 -19.62
N PHE A 687 22.60 5.44 -20.36
CA PHE A 687 21.51 5.16 -21.28
C PHE A 687 20.13 5.16 -20.59
N ALA A 688 20.07 4.60 -19.37
CA ALA A 688 18.84 4.41 -18.62
C ALA A 688 18.33 5.68 -17.91
N LEU A 689 19.22 6.61 -17.55
CA LEU A 689 18.89 7.77 -16.69
C LEU A 689 19.12 9.12 -17.38
N LYS A 690 19.31 9.14 -18.70
CA LYS A 690 19.43 10.38 -19.48
C LYS A 690 18.20 11.27 -19.32
N PRO A 691 18.38 12.60 -19.24
CA PRO A 691 17.27 13.54 -19.19
C PRO A 691 16.60 13.68 -20.56
N LEU A 692 15.30 13.96 -20.56
CA LEU A 692 14.49 14.31 -21.72
C LEU A 692 14.48 15.83 -21.90
N TRP A 693 14.98 16.26 -23.05
CA TRP A 693 15.06 17.67 -23.44
C TRP A 693 14.04 17.95 -24.53
N ASP A 694 13.13 18.91 -24.29
CA ASP A 694 12.16 19.37 -25.27
C ASP A 694 12.81 20.48 -26.12
N GLU A 695 13.23 20.14 -27.34
CA GLU A 695 13.87 21.10 -28.25
C GLU A 695 12.93 22.24 -28.69
N SER A 696 11.60 22.02 -28.66
CA SER A 696 10.63 23.04 -29.07
C SER A 696 10.44 24.11 -27.99
N GLN A 697 10.48 23.70 -26.71
CA GLN A 697 10.30 24.57 -25.56
C GLN A 697 11.63 25.07 -24.98
N GLY A 698 12.74 24.44 -25.35
CA GLY A 698 14.07 24.78 -24.85
C GLY A 698 14.23 24.50 -23.36
N CYS A 699 13.58 23.45 -22.85
CA CYS A 699 13.61 23.08 -21.44
C CYS A 699 13.63 21.57 -21.24
N TYR A 700 14.04 21.12 -20.05
CA TYR A 700 13.81 19.73 -19.64
C TYR A 700 12.33 19.51 -19.40
N LYS A 701 11.83 18.34 -19.82
CA LYS A 701 10.43 17.97 -19.67
C LYS A 701 10.31 16.48 -19.43
N ARG A 702 9.65 16.10 -18.35
CA ARG A 702 9.26 14.71 -18.10
C ARG A 702 8.16 14.26 -19.06
N ALA A 703 8.28 13.05 -19.59
CA ALA A 703 7.15 12.41 -20.27
C ALA A 703 6.08 12.03 -19.24
N SER A 704 4.81 12.23 -19.58
CA SER A 704 3.69 11.86 -18.72
C SER A 704 2.47 11.45 -19.53
N TYR A 705 1.66 10.55 -18.96
CA TYR A 705 0.53 9.92 -19.63
C TYR A 705 -0.70 9.89 -18.71
N PRO A 706 -1.90 10.15 -19.25
CA PRO A 706 -3.15 9.90 -18.52
C PRO A 706 -3.40 8.40 -18.39
N CYS A 707 -4.12 7.99 -17.34
CA CYS A 707 -4.60 6.61 -17.22
C CYS A 707 -6.05 6.53 -17.69
N GLU A 708 -6.33 5.65 -18.65
CA GLU A 708 -7.65 5.47 -19.26
C GLU A 708 -8.33 4.20 -18.73
N LYS A 709 -9.67 4.23 -18.64
CA LYS A 709 -10.47 3.07 -18.20
C LYS A 709 -10.36 1.94 -19.24
N GLY A 710 -10.09 0.71 -18.78
CA GLY A 710 -10.09 -0.49 -19.62
C GLY A 710 -8.79 -0.73 -20.40
N LYS A 711 -7.71 -0.02 -20.05
CA LYS A 711 -6.35 -0.28 -20.51
C LYS A 711 -5.45 -0.73 -19.37
#